data_AF-A0A0D9VQJ0-F1
#
_entry.id   AF-A0A0D9VQJ0-F1
#
_cell.length_a   1.000
_cell.length_b   1.000
_cell.length_c   1.000
_cell.angle_alpha   90.00
_cell.angle_beta   90.00
_cell.angle_gamma   90.00
#
_symmetry.space_group_name_H-M   'P 1'
#
loop_
_entity.id
_entity.type
_entity.pdbx_description
1 polymer ?
#
loop_
_entity_poly.entity_id
_entity_poly.type
_entity_poly.pdbx_seq_one_letter_code
_entity_poly.pdbx_strand_id
1 'polypeptide(L)'
;MAGQSSQPIRCKAAVCRAAGEPLVIEEIVVDPPKAHEVRIKIVCTSLCHSDVTFWRMQVGLSRPFSLCVPPSIDRSDGPSRPKWDFPAVFPRIFGHEAFGVVESVGEHVEDLATGDAVVPTFLGQCTECVDCGSDRSNVCSKYRFAVRAGLPRDVDGTRFHDRHGAPLSHFLGVSSFSEYTVVDATQVVRVDHAVPPASACLLSCGATTGVGAAWKLAKVEPGSSVAIFGLGAVGLAVAEGARICGASTIIGYPCCETVLNVDYNSDHGGRDIQYNTVDTVGKKFGVTHFINPQELGEKSVSEAIIEITDGGADYCFECIGLASLMNDAFRSSREGWGKTIILGVEMHGAPLSIPSHEILHGKCVMGSLFGGVKPKQDIPILAQKYLNRELELDKFITHEVTLKDINTAFDLLLQGKSLRCTIWMDNLAHLRSQHRHGPRILAQIAEQHLKKCAIRTNKMQQSRQDAVDQQVAELRGELRKARQERDRANRGLEVSEWKALASANDRTTIETLEAELDASRESEKRMLESLGMQTKQLEMTKIELEEARIEIASLHDAVHRLEAIAAAAVPAAATATATTPRGGRYERDYQRVRGELRMALVAEEKNKKAMEELVLALKEVNGELRATRQQLARSQHEAETARLESDRLHVSLKRKDDKLRALSDEVARLRADAEDSFAAWRGKESGFTSCMRSTEAELADTRRENARLLESQRSGRDEIAKLRDILKQAVKDTKVVKEALEEARGENAMLRETLGDKDTAVKCTKQELECLRVTEAAARDSVKELQSLLVATSSSPTAAAAGMKLATSSSSPIAAGIKLEMEDSPSPNVSTELPGLMKSYSEARVKPPAGLTLPRRRSDNFEGSVYDIFGSMEDQKGDLRVFSTIPRSLPARRRLTMRKVGSLFRWKSFSIK
;
A
#
# COMPACT_ATOMS: atom_id res chain seq x y z
N MET A 1 10.92 38.45 3.73
CA MET A 1 11.60 38.79 2.46
C MET A 1 11.80 37.51 1.67
N ALA A 2 10.87 37.15 0.78
CA ALA A 2 10.97 35.95 -0.03
C ALA A 2 11.39 36.33 -1.45
N GLY A 3 12.54 35.85 -1.91
CA GLY A 3 12.99 36.02 -3.29
C GLY A 3 12.42 34.90 -4.17
N GLN A 4 11.12 34.96 -4.47
CA GLN A 4 10.52 33.99 -5.39
C GLN A 4 11.03 34.21 -6.82
N SER A 5 11.62 33.17 -7.39
CA SER A 5 12.13 33.13 -8.77
C SER A 5 10.98 33.02 -9.78
N SER A 6 10.21 34.11 -9.93
CA SER A 6 8.99 34.17 -10.74
C SER A 6 9.21 34.10 -12.26
N GLN A 7 10.45 33.92 -12.71
CA GLN A 7 10.81 33.91 -14.13
C GLN A 7 10.81 32.48 -14.70
N PRO A 8 10.35 32.27 -15.94
CA PRO A 8 10.57 31.02 -16.66
C PRO A 8 12.07 30.78 -16.91
N ILE A 9 12.51 29.53 -16.80
CA ILE A 9 13.90 29.10 -17.01
C ILE A 9 14.02 28.48 -18.42
N ARG A 10 15.05 28.87 -19.18
CA ARG A 10 15.48 28.11 -20.37
C ARG A 10 16.48 27.04 -19.95
N CYS A 11 16.23 25.78 -20.32
CA CYS A 11 17.12 24.67 -20.01
C CYS A 11 16.98 23.53 -21.03
N LYS A 12 17.80 22.49 -20.93
CA LYS A 12 17.72 21.31 -21.79
C LYS A 12 16.82 20.23 -21.21
N ALA A 13 16.12 19.53 -22.09
CA ALA A 13 15.39 18.30 -21.79
C ALA A 13 15.52 17.27 -22.92
N ALA A 14 15.31 16.00 -22.59
CA ALA A 14 15.17 14.91 -23.55
C ALA A 14 13.67 14.71 -23.85
N VAL A 15 13.23 15.26 -24.99
CA VAL A 15 11.83 15.28 -25.42
C VAL A 15 11.56 14.11 -26.34
N CYS A 16 10.53 13.32 -26.04
CA CYS A 16 10.02 12.31 -26.97
C CYS A 16 8.94 12.93 -27.84
N ARG A 17 9.12 12.93 -29.18
CA ARG A 17 8.19 13.57 -30.13
C ARG A 17 7.06 12.63 -30.59
N ALA A 18 7.31 11.33 -30.79
CA ALA A 18 6.26 10.30 -30.94
C ALA A 18 6.64 8.95 -30.27
N ALA A 19 5.70 8.00 -30.25
CA ALA A 19 5.86 6.71 -29.57
C ALA A 19 6.97 5.84 -30.17
N GLY A 20 7.93 5.42 -29.35
CA GLY A 20 9.07 4.58 -29.75
C GLY A 20 10.17 5.29 -30.53
N GLU A 21 10.07 6.62 -30.75
CA GLU A 21 11.15 7.41 -31.38
C GLU A 21 12.26 7.75 -30.38
N PRO A 22 13.54 7.84 -30.80
CA PRO A 22 14.62 8.31 -29.93
C PRO A 22 14.33 9.67 -29.32
N LEU A 23 14.71 9.87 -28.05
CA LEU A 23 14.50 11.13 -27.35
C LEU A 23 15.45 12.20 -27.93
N VAL A 24 14.90 13.37 -28.27
CA VAL A 24 15.63 14.50 -28.85
C VAL A 24 16.04 15.46 -27.73
N ILE A 25 17.31 15.87 -27.72
CA ILE A 25 17.80 16.86 -26.75
C ILE A 25 17.48 18.25 -27.26
N GLU A 26 16.60 18.96 -26.57
CA GLU A 26 16.09 20.27 -26.98
C GLU A 26 16.21 21.32 -25.88
N GLU A 27 16.30 22.60 -26.26
CA GLU A 27 16.03 23.70 -25.33
C GLU A 27 14.52 23.86 -25.16
N ILE A 28 14.09 23.89 -23.90
CA ILE A 28 12.73 24.10 -23.46
C ILE A 28 12.64 25.30 -22.51
N VAL A 29 11.43 25.80 -22.30
CA VAL A 29 11.09 26.76 -21.26
C VAL A 29 10.35 26.02 -20.13
N VAL A 30 10.81 26.23 -18.90
CA VAL A 30 10.22 25.69 -17.67
C VAL A 30 9.63 26.85 -16.87
N ASP A 31 8.31 26.82 -16.70
CA ASP A 31 7.56 27.88 -16.01
C ASP A 31 7.95 28.01 -14.52
N PRO A 32 7.64 29.14 -13.85
CA PRO A 32 7.68 29.21 -12.39
C PRO A 32 6.66 28.25 -11.74
N PRO A 33 6.91 27.75 -10.51
CA PRO A 33 5.95 26.92 -9.79
C PRO A 33 4.71 27.71 -9.38
N LYS A 34 3.51 27.15 -9.59
CA LYS A 34 2.25 27.69 -9.04
C LYS A 34 2.09 27.31 -7.56
N ALA A 35 0.98 27.74 -6.94
CA ALA A 35 0.62 27.34 -5.59
C ALA A 35 0.66 25.81 -5.38
N HIS A 36 1.30 25.39 -4.27
CA HIS A 36 1.64 24.02 -3.90
C HIS A 36 2.64 23.28 -4.82
N GLU A 37 3.37 23.99 -5.68
CA GLU A 37 4.38 23.40 -6.57
C GLU A 37 5.81 23.78 -6.18
N VAL A 38 6.76 22.94 -6.59
CA VAL A 38 8.18 23.10 -6.31
C VAL A 38 8.94 22.96 -7.62
N ARG A 39 9.80 23.93 -7.95
CA ARG A 39 10.72 23.83 -9.09
C ARG A 39 12.09 23.35 -8.59
N ILE A 40 12.56 22.25 -9.18
CA ILE A 40 13.75 21.52 -8.75
C ILE A 40 14.76 21.57 -9.90
N LYS A 41 16.01 21.98 -9.61
CA LYS A 41 17.15 21.69 -10.50
C LYS A 41 17.52 20.22 -10.33
N ILE A 42 17.38 19.42 -11.38
CA ILE A 42 17.82 18.03 -11.35
C ILE A 42 19.35 17.98 -11.43
N VAL A 43 19.97 17.17 -10.56
CA VAL A 43 21.41 16.91 -10.58
C VAL A 43 21.68 15.64 -11.38
N CYS A 44 20.91 14.59 -11.08
CA CYS A 44 20.91 13.34 -11.83
C CYS A 44 19.52 12.68 -11.80
N THR A 45 19.25 11.93 -12.86
CA THR A 45 18.07 11.09 -13.03
C THR A 45 18.50 9.66 -13.37
N SER A 46 17.54 8.76 -13.48
CA SER A 46 17.69 7.34 -13.80
C SER A 46 16.43 6.91 -14.55
N LEU A 47 16.50 5.77 -15.23
CA LEU A 47 15.39 5.20 -15.99
C LEU A 47 15.09 3.76 -15.53
N CYS A 48 13.83 3.35 -15.70
CA CYS A 48 13.46 1.95 -15.59
C CYS A 48 12.43 1.53 -16.67
N HIS A 49 11.95 0.29 -16.59
CA HIS A 49 10.99 -0.24 -17.56
C HIS A 49 9.67 0.53 -17.62
N SER A 50 9.31 1.31 -16.60
CA SER A 50 8.17 2.23 -16.65
C SER A 50 8.34 3.30 -17.73
N ASP A 51 9.51 3.96 -17.81
CA ASP A 51 9.79 4.96 -18.85
C ASP A 51 9.75 4.31 -20.24
N VAL A 52 10.39 3.15 -20.40
CA VAL A 52 10.40 2.35 -21.65
C VAL A 52 8.99 1.92 -22.08
N THR A 53 8.15 1.51 -21.13
CA THR A 53 6.77 1.04 -21.39
C THR A 53 5.89 2.15 -21.92
N PHE A 54 5.90 3.33 -21.28
CA PHE A 54 5.12 4.47 -21.75
C PHE A 54 5.75 5.18 -22.96
N TRP A 55 7.07 5.08 -23.15
CA TRP A 55 7.77 5.50 -24.37
C TRP A 55 7.31 4.73 -25.61
N ARG A 56 7.12 3.41 -25.50
CA ARG A 56 6.63 2.53 -26.58
C ARG A 56 5.10 2.54 -26.79
N MET A 57 4.35 3.21 -25.92
CA MET A 57 2.88 3.12 -25.91
C MET A 57 2.26 3.90 -27.08
N GLN A 58 1.59 3.19 -27.99
CA GLN A 58 0.95 3.77 -29.17
C GLN A 58 -0.50 4.22 -28.90
N VAL A 59 -0.92 5.29 -29.58
CA VAL A 59 -2.29 5.80 -29.53
C VAL A 59 -3.27 4.77 -30.12
N GLY A 60 -4.35 4.45 -29.39
CA GLY A 60 -5.45 3.61 -29.88
C GLY A 60 -5.40 2.13 -29.49
N LEU A 61 -4.29 1.62 -28.94
CA LEU A 61 -4.17 0.22 -28.47
C LEU A 61 -4.66 -0.03 -27.04
N SER A 62 -5.47 0.89 -26.50
CA SER A 62 -6.02 0.87 -25.14
C SER A 62 -7.07 -0.24 -24.94
N ARG A 63 -6.61 -1.46 -24.63
CA ARG A 63 -7.44 -2.43 -23.89
C ARG A 63 -7.78 -1.84 -22.50
N PRO A 64 -9.02 -2.01 -21.99
CA PRO A 64 -9.46 -1.35 -20.76
C PRO A 64 -8.72 -1.91 -19.55
N PHE A 65 -7.78 -1.13 -19.01
CA PHE A 65 -6.98 -1.50 -17.84
C PHE A 65 -7.66 -1.03 -16.56
N SER A 66 -7.71 -1.88 -15.52
CA SER A 66 -8.48 -1.62 -14.29
C SER A 66 -7.59 -1.56 -13.05
N LEU A 67 -6.83 -0.48 -12.90
CA LEU A 67 -6.03 -0.25 -11.68
C LEU A 67 -6.87 0.44 -10.58
N CYS A 68 -7.78 -0.33 -10.00
CA CYS A 68 -8.39 -0.12 -8.68
C CYS A 68 -9.04 1.25 -8.38
N VAL A 69 -10.30 1.48 -8.83
CA VAL A 69 -11.34 2.26 -8.09
C VAL A 69 -12.73 1.69 -8.44
N PRO A 70 -13.59 1.32 -7.47
CA PRO A 70 -15.03 1.21 -7.69
C PRO A 70 -15.65 2.62 -7.68
N PRO A 71 -16.56 2.97 -8.62
CA PRO A 71 -17.03 4.35 -8.76
C PRO A 71 -17.72 4.86 -7.50
N SER A 72 -17.20 5.95 -6.95
CA SER A 72 -17.90 6.75 -5.94
C SER A 72 -19.19 7.30 -6.54
N ILE A 73 -20.27 7.23 -5.77
CA ILE A 73 -21.61 7.61 -6.23
C ILE A 73 -21.67 9.12 -6.45
N ASP A 74 -21.61 9.54 -7.72
CA ASP A 74 -22.37 10.69 -8.18
C ASP A 74 -23.70 10.20 -8.78
N ARG A 75 -24.77 10.98 -8.64
CA ARG A 75 -26.16 10.51 -8.76
C ARG A 75 -27.00 11.25 -9.79
N SER A 76 -26.35 11.86 -10.79
CA SER A 76 -27.01 12.38 -12.00
C SER A 76 -26.05 12.47 -13.19
N ASP A 77 -25.92 11.39 -13.97
CA ASP A 77 -26.13 11.45 -15.43
C ASP A 77 -26.00 10.08 -16.14
N GLY A 78 -26.38 10.06 -17.42
CA GLY A 78 -26.43 8.86 -18.28
C GLY A 78 -25.06 8.31 -18.70
N PRO A 79 -25.00 7.06 -19.21
CA PRO A 79 -23.77 6.28 -19.21
C PRO A 79 -22.82 6.58 -20.38
N SER A 80 -21.87 7.50 -20.17
CA SER A 80 -20.54 7.36 -20.73
C SER A 80 -19.67 6.56 -19.74
N ARG A 81 -19.08 5.44 -20.19
CA ARG A 81 -18.09 4.71 -19.38
C ARG A 81 -16.82 5.57 -19.31
N PRO A 82 -16.21 5.80 -18.14
CA PRO A 82 -14.85 6.31 -18.08
C PRO A 82 -13.93 5.31 -18.78
N LYS A 83 -13.50 5.66 -19.99
CA LYS A 83 -12.60 4.84 -20.79
C LYS A 83 -11.21 5.07 -20.21
N TRP A 84 -10.71 4.11 -19.44
CA TRP A 84 -9.37 4.14 -18.82
C TRP A 84 -8.28 3.98 -19.89
N ASP A 85 -8.20 4.96 -20.79
CA ASP A 85 -7.14 5.10 -21.77
C ASP A 85 -5.91 5.60 -21.03
N PHE A 86 -4.90 4.74 -20.88
CA PHE A 86 -3.54 5.22 -20.59
C PHE A 86 -3.16 6.17 -21.71
N PRO A 87 -2.94 7.48 -21.44
CA PRO A 87 -2.87 8.43 -22.50
C PRO A 87 -1.44 8.43 -23.05
N ALA A 88 -1.32 7.84 -24.25
CA ALA A 88 -0.15 7.85 -25.12
C ALA A 88 0.12 9.27 -25.67
N VAL A 89 0.30 10.24 -24.76
CA VAL A 89 0.50 11.64 -25.09
C VAL A 89 1.96 11.88 -25.44
N PHE A 90 2.14 12.50 -26.60
CA PHE A 90 3.38 13.05 -27.09
C PHE A 90 3.06 14.44 -27.69
N PRO A 91 3.98 15.42 -27.64
CA PRO A 91 5.32 15.31 -27.08
C PRO A 91 5.34 15.26 -25.55
N ARG A 92 6.32 14.57 -24.97
CA ARG A 92 6.43 14.30 -23.51
C ARG A 92 7.88 14.27 -23.04
N ILE A 93 8.11 14.72 -21.81
CA ILE A 93 9.39 14.57 -21.09
C ILE A 93 9.22 13.42 -20.08
N PHE A 94 10.00 12.35 -20.23
CA PHE A 94 9.97 11.16 -19.35
C PHE A 94 10.85 11.33 -18.10
N GLY A 95 11.07 10.25 -17.35
CA GLY A 95 11.93 10.20 -16.18
C GLY A 95 11.18 10.42 -14.88
N HIS A 96 11.34 9.47 -13.95
CA HIS A 96 10.70 9.50 -12.64
C HIS A 96 11.61 9.01 -11.49
N GLU A 97 12.86 8.61 -11.79
CA GLU A 97 13.85 8.23 -10.78
C GLU A 97 14.91 9.34 -10.61
N ALA A 98 14.77 10.26 -9.65
CA ALA A 98 15.60 11.49 -9.66
C ALA A 98 16.05 12.01 -8.28
N PHE A 99 17.11 12.81 -8.33
CA PHE A 99 17.60 13.64 -7.23
C PHE A 99 17.92 15.05 -7.73
N GLY A 100 17.59 16.06 -6.95
CA GLY A 100 17.84 17.45 -7.28
C GLY A 100 17.88 18.36 -6.06
N VAL A 101 17.95 19.66 -6.33
CA VAL A 101 17.94 20.73 -5.33
C VAL A 101 16.78 21.68 -5.66
N VAL A 102 16.01 22.08 -4.65
CA VAL A 102 14.92 23.05 -4.83
C VAL A 102 15.51 24.39 -5.29
N GLU A 103 15.05 24.87 -6.46
CA GLU A 103 15.38 26.21 -6.97
C GLU A 103 14.36 27.24 -6.47
N SER A 104 13.07 26.93 -6.53
CA SER A 104 12.01 27.78 -5.98
C SER A 104 10.79 26.99 -5.54
N VAL A 105 10.00 27.61 -4.66
CA VAL A 105 8.72 27.10 -4.18
C VAL A 105 7.60 28.09 -4.49
N GLY A 106 6.44 27.57 -4.88
CA GLY A 106 5.23 28.35 -5.05
C GLY A 106 4.58 28.73 -3.72
N GLU A 107 3.43 29.39 -3.80
CA GLU A 107 2.61 29.74 -2.63
C GLU A 107 2.11 28.47 -1.92
N HIS A 108 1.85 28.54 -0.61
CA HIS A 108 1.37 27.40 0.20
C HIS A 108 2.24 26.13 0.14
N VAL A 109 3.56 26.31 -0.03
CA VAL A 109 4.59 25.32 0.27
C VAL A 109 5.34 25.81 1.53
N GLU A 110 5.27 25.03 2.60
CA GLU A 110 5.79 25.42 3.92
C GLU A 110 6.86 24.46 4.47
N ASP A 111 6.91 23.23 3.96
CA ASP A 111 7.80 22.17 4.44
C ASP A 111 9.15 22.09 3.69
N LEU A 112 9.34 22.88 2.64
CA LEU A 112 10.49 22.89 1.72
C LEU A 112 10.98 24.31 1.41
N ALA A 113 12.28 24.49 1.19
CA ALA A 113 12.88 25.78 0.85
C ALA A 113 13.93 25.67 -0.27
N THR A 114 14.20 26.78 -0.97
CA THR A 114 15.31 26.88 -1.94
C THR A 114 16.64 26.45 -1.31
N GLY A 115 17.32 25.51 -1.96
CA GLY A 115 18.55 24.90 -1.46
C GLY A 115 18.37 23.51 -0.83
N ASP A 116 17.15 23.09 -0.48
CA ASP A 116 16.90 21.73 0.05
C ASP A 116 17.26 20.65 -0.98
N ALA A 117 18.02 19.63 -0.56
CA ALA A 117 18.22 18.40 -1.33
C ALA A 117 16.94 17.54 -1.32
N VAL A 118 16.47 17.15 -2.50
CA VAL A 118 15.15 16.53 -2.67
C VAL A 118 15.14 15.38 -3.68
N VAL A 119 14.26 14.42 -3.39
CA VAL A 119 13.90 13.27 -4.23
C VAL A 119 12.41 13.42 -4.58
N PRO A 120 12.05 13.75 -5.84
CA PRO A 120 10.66 13.70 -6.29
C PRO A 120 10.20 12.25 -6.51
N THR A 121 8.91 11.98 -6.32
CA THR A 121 8.33 10.64 -6.29
C THR A 121 6.98 10.60 -7.01
N PHE A 122 6.73 9.57 -7.82
CA PHE A 122 5.48 9.44 -8.59
C PHE A 122 4.23 9.31 -7.70
N LEU A 123 4.38 8.84 -6.46
CA LEU A 123 3.30 8.70 -5.48
C LEU A 123 3.24 9.95 -4.58
N GLY A 124 2.09 10.62 -4.51
CA GLY A 124 1.90 11.80 -3.64
C GLY A 124 1.43 11.44 -2.23
N GLN A 125 1.91 12.17 -1.22
CA GLN A 125 1.49 12.05 0.18
C GLN A 125 1.06 13.43 0.75
N CYS A 126 -0.24 13.61 1.01
CA CYS A 126 -0.78 14.88 1.49
C CYS A 126 -0.72 15.06 3.02
N THR A 127 -0.44 14.00 3.79
CA THR A 127 -0.51 13.93 5.27
C THR A 127 -1.87 14.19 5.92
N GLU A 128 -2.80 14.90 5.26
CA GLU A 128 -4.11 15.28 5.79
C GLU A 128 -5.21 14.20 5.66
N CYS A 129 -5.19 13.40 4.58
CA CYS A 129 -6.29 12.46 4.32
C CYS A 129 -6.20 11.19 5.18
N VAL A 130 -7.35 10.55 5.43
CA VAL A 130 -7.48 9.36 6.30
C VAL A 130 -6.47 8.27 5.95
N ASP A 131 -6.23 8.00 4.67
CA ASP A 131 -5.25 7.00 4.22
C ASP A 131 -3.79 7.41 4.47
N CYS A 132 -3.46 8.71 4.41
CA CYS A 132 -2.12 9.19 4.79
C CYS A 132 -1.89 9.08 6.30
N GLY A 133 -2.93 9.35 7.11
CA GLY A 133 -2.91 9.18 8.57
C GLY A 133 -2.99 7.73 9.04
N SER A 134 -3.36 6.79 8.17
CA SER A 134 -3.52 5.36 8.49
C SER A 134 -2.30 4.55 8.08
N ASP A 135 -1.71 3.75 8.98
CA ASP A 135 -0.55 2.91 8.66
C ASP A 135 -0.88 1.64 7.86
N ARG A 136 -2.13 1.52 7.40
CA ARG A 136 -2.62 0.42 6.56
C ARG A 136 -2.42 0.64 5.06
N SER A 137 -2.05 1.85 4.63
CA SER A 137 -1.97 2.24 3.22
C SER A 137 -0.88 3.28 2.99
N ASN A 138 -0.31 3.29 1.78
CA ASN A 138 0.46 4.40 1.23
C ASN A 138 -0.27 5.15 0.10
N VAL A 139 -1.45 4.69 -0.30
CA VAL A 139 -2.23 5.29 -1.39
C VAL A 139 -3.02 6.48 -0.85
N CYS A 140 -2.56 7.69 -1.17
CA CYS A 140 -3.24 8.94 -0.84
C CYS A 140 -4.59 9.05 -1.60
N SER A 141 -5.72 9.17 -0.89
CA SER A 141 -7.02 9.39 -1.54
C SER A 141 -7.22 10.82 -2.06
N LYS A 142 -6.55 11.83 -1.48
CA LYS A 142 -6.65 13.24 -1.94
C LYS A 142 -5.94 13.47 -3.28
N TYR A 143 -4.78 12.85 -3.47
CA TYR A 143 -3.98 12.89 -4.70
C TYR A 143 -3.65 11.47 -5.14
N ARG A 144 -4.69 10.72 -5.52
CA ARG A 144 -4.56 9.34 -5.98
C ARG A 144 -3.70 9.28 -7.24
N PHE A 145 -2.73 8.37 -7.23
CA PHE A 145 -1.86 8.10 -8.37
C PHE A 145 -2.69 7.74 -9.62
N ALA A 146 -2.39 8.42 -10.72
CA ALA A 146 -2.93 8.15 -12.05
C ALA A 146 -1.95 8.68 -13.10
N VAL A 147 -1.85 7.99 -14.24
CA VAL A 147 -1.00 8.44 -15.36
C VAL A 147 -1.73 9.55 -16.12
N ARG A 148 -1.17 10.77 -16.09
CA ARG A 148 -1.76 12.01 -16.60
C ARG A 148 -0.78 12.76 -17.52
N ALA A 149 -1.26 13.83 -18.17
CA ALA A 149 -0.44 14.72 -19.00
C ALA A 149 0.06 15.98 -18.26
N GLY A 150 -0.66 16.42 -17.23
CA GLY A 150 -0.24 17.46 -16.28
C GLY A 150 0.06 16.94 -14.87
N LEU A 151 0.00 17.84 -13.88
CA LEU A 151 0.32 17.60 -12.47
C LEU A 151 -0.92 17.15 -11.65
N PRO A 152 -0.75 16.59 -10.43
CA PRO A 152 -1.87 16.11 -9.61
C PRO A 152 -2.99 17.12 -9.32
N ARG A 153 -2.69 18.43 -9.29
CA ARG A 153 -3.67 19.52 -9.09
C ARG A 153 -4.03 20.29 -10.37
N ASP A 154 -3.23 20.14 -11.42
CA ASP A 154 -3.36 20.86 -12.69
C ASP A 154 -3.26 19.82 -13.81
N VAL A 155 -4.32 19.02 -13.94
CA VAL A 155 -4.33 17.74 -14.67
C VAL A 155 -4.12 17.92 -16.18
N ASP A 156 -4.61 19.04 -16.71
CA ASP A 156 -4.52 19.42 -18.13
C ASP A 156 -3.42 20.47 -18.38
N GLY A 157 -2.92 21.14 -17.34
CA GLY A 157 -1.87 22.14 -17.44
C GLY A 157 -0.46 21.56 -17.39
N THR A 158 0.43 22.12 -18.20
CA THR A 158 1.88 21.84 -18.16
C THR A 158 2.67 22.99 -17.54
N ARG A 159 3.97 22.74 -17.29
CA ARG A 159 4.99 23.72 -16.93
C ARG A 159 6.14 23.75 -17.93
N PHE A 160 5.98 23.03 -19.05
CA PHE A 160 7.00 22.79 -20.05
C PHE A 160 6.50 23.24 -21.41
N HIS A 161 7.25 24.13 -22.05
CA HIS A 161 6.99 24.60 -23.39
C HIS A 161 8.26 24.42 -24.24
N ASP A 162 8.15 24.04 -25.51
CA ASP A 162 9.32 24.02 -26.39
C ASP A 162 9.72 25.45 -26.82
N ARG A 163 10.83 25.57 -27.56
CA ARG A 163 11.36 26.87 -28.01
C ARG A 163 10.37 27.75 -28.80
N HIS A 164 9.28 27.18 -29.31
CA HIS A 164 8.22 27.87 -30.05
C HIS A 164 6.97 28.16 -29.20
N GLY A 165 6.95 27.77 -27.92
CA GLY A 165 5.82 27.92 -27.02
C GLY A 165 4.81 26.77 -27.08
N ALA A 166 5.09 25.68 -27.81
CA ALA A 166 4.18 24.53 -27.86
C ALA A 166 4.29 23.72 -26.55
N PRO A 167 3.17 23.28 -25.94
CA PRO A 167 3.19 22.57 -24.66
C PRO A 167 3.81 21.17 -24.79
N LEU A 168 4.59 20.79 -23.80
CA LEU A 168 5.17 19.45 -23.63
C LEU A 168 4.53 18.76 -22.43
N SER A 169 4.20 17.47 -22.55
CA SER A 169 3.49 16.75 -21.49
C SER A 169 4.40 16.31 -20.35
N HIS A 170 3.86 16.34 -19.13
CA HIS A 170 4.44 15.68 -17.96
C HIS A 170 4.40 14.14 -18.08
N PHE A 171 5.19 13.50 -17.21
CA PHE A 171 5.21 12.07 -16.99
C PHE A 171 5.27 11.77 -15.49
N LEU A 172 4.27 11.03 -15.00
CA LEU A 172 4.10 10.61 -13.59
C LEU A 172 4.14 11.74 -12.54
N GLY A 173 4.01 13.00 -12.96
CA GLY A 173 4.18 14.18 -12.12
C GLY A 173 5.64 14.46 -11.70
N VAL A 174 6.63 13.97 -12.48
CA VAL A 174 8.06 14.12 -12.16
C VAL A 174 8.89 14.64 -13.34
N SER A 175 8.73 14.09 -14.55
CA SER A 175 9.43 14.52 -15.79
C SER A 175 10.91 14.91 -15.64
N SER A 176 11.68 14.04 -15.01
CA SER A 176 13.06 14.33 -14.59
C SER A 176 14.12 14.17 -15.69
N PHE A 177 13.77 13.87 -16.94
CA PHE A 177 14.71 13.95 -18.08
C PHE A 177 14.88 15.40 -18.59
N SER A 178 15.06 16.33 -17.64
CA SER A 178 15.21 17.77 -17.85
C SER A 178 16.13 18.36 -16.79
N GLU A 179 16.96 19.34 -17.15
CA GLU A 179 17.82 20.07 -16.21
C GLU A 179 17.02 20.74 -15.07
N TYR A 180 15.75 21.11 -15.33
CA TYR A 180 14.79 21.60 -14.33
C TYR A 180 13.41 20.96 -14.52
N THR A 181 12.70 20.67 -13.42
CA THR A 181 11.31 20.19 -13.43
C THR A 181 10.46 20.95 -12.40
N VAL A 182 9.13 20.92 -12.57
CA VAL A 182 8.15 21.45 -11.60
C VAL A 182 7.22 20.31 -11.20
N VAL A 183 7.02 20.13 -9.89
CA VAL A 183 6.29 18.99 -9.31
C VAL A 183 5.39 19.44 -8.15
N ASP A 184 4.36 18.67 -7.80
CA ASP A 184 3.50 18.94 -6.65
C ASP A 184 4.26 18.72 -5.33
N ALA A 185 4.13 19.62 -4.35
CA ALA A 185 4.81 19.50 -3.06
C ALA A 185 4.46 18.23 -2.27
N THR A 186 3.37 17.53 -2.58
CA THR A 186 3.06 16.20 -2.01
C THR A 186 3.85 15.07 -2.64
N GLN A 187 4.45 15.28 -3.81
CA GLN A 187 5.33 14.35 -4.52
C GLN A 187 6.82 14.58 -4.23
N VAL A 188 7.20 15.52 -3.35
CA VAL A 188 8.60 15.85 -3.03
C VAL A 188 8.99 15.37 -1.64
N VAL A 189 10.17 14.77 -1.50
CA VAL A 189 10.74 14.36 -0.21
C VAL A 189 12.13 14.99 -0.02
N ARG A 190 12.34 15.71 1.08
CA ARG A 190 13.68 16.18 1.48
C ARG A 190 14.51 15.00 1.98
N VAL A 191 15.77 14.96 1.57
CA VAL A 191 16.78 13.97 1.99
C VAL A 191 18.02 14.69 2.52
N ASP A 192 18.87 13.99 3.27
CA ASP A 192 20.12 14.56 3.77
C ASP A 192 21.14 14.77 2.63
N HIS A 193 21.85 15.90 2.64
CA HIS A 193 22.90 16.24 1.68
C HIS A 193 24.12 15.29 1.74
N ALA A 194 24.24 14.48 2.80
CA ALA A 194 25.25 13.43 2.92
C ALA A 194 24.99 12.22 2.01
N VAL A 195 23.76 12.02 1.50
CA VAL A 195 23.46 10.93 0.56
C VAL A 195 23.97 11.31 -0.85
N PRO A 196 24.82 10.50 -1.50
CA PRO A 196 25.29 10.80 -2.85
C PRO A 196 24.13 10.90 -3.87
N PRO A 197 24.14 11.87 -4.80
CA PRO A 197 23.04 12.09 -5.75
C PRO A 197 22.58 10.84 -6.51
N ALA A 198 23.54 10.06 -7.02
CA ALA A 198 23.27 8.85 -7.81
C ALA A 198 22.65 7.70 -6.99
N SER A 199 22.91 7.65 -5.68
CA SER A 199 22.31 6.68 -4.76
C SER A 199 20.94 7.19 -4.28
N ALA A 200 20.82 8.50 -4.04
CA ALA A 200 19.58 9.16 -3.64
C ALA A 200 18.48 9.07 -4.70
N CYS A 201 18.81 9.19 -6.00
CA CYS A 201 17.78 9.14 -7.05
C CYS A 201 17.06 7.79 -7.12
N LEU A 202 17.72 6.69 -6.73
CA LEU A 202 17.12 5.35 -6.70
C LEU A 202 16.02 5.19 -5.62
N LEU A 203 15.99 6.07 -4.62
CA LEU A 203 15.00 6.03 -3.53
C LEU A 203 13.58 6.41 -3.99
N SER A 204 13.39 6.90 -5.21
CA SER A 204 12.08 7.33 -5.74
C SER A 204 11.29 6.26 -6.49
N CYS A 205 11.88 5.10 -6.81
CA CYS A 205 11.15 4.00 -7.48
C CYS A 205 11.67 2.60 -7.10
N GLY A 206 12.49 1.96 -7.94
CA GLY A 206 12.69 0.50 -7.90
C GLY A 206 13.30 -0.05 -6.60
N ALA A 207 14.35 0.60 -6.08
CA ALA A 207 15.03 0.14 -4.87
C ALA A 207 14.11 0.27 -3.63
N THR A 208 13.47 1.42 -3.45
CA THR A 208 12.49 1.63 -2.38
C THR A 208 11.29 0.69 -2.49
N THR A 209 10.84 0.37 -3.70
CA THR A 209 9.75 -0.59 -3.93
C THR A 209 10.10 -1.97 -3.40
N GLY A 210 11.28 -2.52 -3.73
CA GLY A 210 11.69 -3.86 -3.26
C GLY A 210 11.99 -3.91 -1.77
N VAL A 211 12.77 -2.95 -1.24
CA VAL A 211 13.11 -2.91 0.19
C VAL A 211 11.86 -2.69 1.05
N GLY A 212 11.00 -1.76 0.64
CA GLY A 212 9.72 -1.50 1.31
C GLY A 212 8.75 -2.69 1.25
N ALA A 213 8.73 -3.42 0.13
CA ALA A 213 7.90 -4.61 0.00
C ALA A 213 8.27 -5.67 1.03
N ALA A 214 9.56 -5.95 1.24
CA ALA A 214 10.01 -6.89 2.27
C ALA A 214 9.78 -6.35 3.69
N TRP A 215 10.26 -5.14 3.98
CA TRP A 215 10.29 -4.56 5.34
C TRP A 215 8.91 -4.12 5.85
N LYS A 216 8.10 -3.45 5.01
CA LYS A 216 6.90 -2.73 5.45
C LYS A 216 5.59 -3.38 5.00
N LEU A 217 5.52 -3.88 3.77
CA LEU A 217 4.31 -4.49 3.20
C LEU A 217 4.13 -5.95 3.64
N ALA A 218 5.11 -6.81 3.32
CA ALA A 218 5.12 -8.21 3.71
C ALA A 218 5.40 -8.38 5.21
N LYS A 219 6.31 -7.55 5.73
CA LYS A 219 6.94 -7.66 7.06
C LYS A 219 7.60 -9.03 7.21
N VAL A 220 8.62 -9.26 6.39
CA VAL A 220 9.45 -10.48 6.45
C VAL A 220 10.01 -10.65 7.86
N GLU A 221 9.89 -11.85 8.41
CA GLU A 221 10.27 -12.15 9.79
C GLU A 221 11.69 -12.75 9.84
N PRO A 222 12.47 -12.51 10.91
CA PRO A 222 13.80 -13.09 11.05
C PRO A 222 13.74 -14.62 11.04
N GLY A 223 14.60 -15.25 10.25
CA GLY A 223 14.63 -16.69 10.06
C GLY A 223 13.70 -17.23 8.98
N SER A 224 12.78 -16.43 8.41
CA SER A 224 11.86 -16.86 7.34
C SER A 224 12.57 -17.19 6.02
N SER A 225 11.87 -17.96 5.19
CA SER A 225 12.19 -18.26 3.80
C SER A 225 11.49 -17.30 2.82
N VAL A 226 12.21 -16.89 1.79
CA VAL A 226 11.78 -15.88 0.81
C VAL A 226 12.10 -16.36 -0.61
N ALA A 227 11.13 -16.38 -1.51
CA ALA A 227 11.33 -16.63 -2.94
C ALA A 227 11.05 -15.38 -3.78
N ILE A 228 11.89 -15.12 -4.79
CA ILE A 228 11.87 -13.88 -5.58
C ILE A 228 11.85 -14.22 -7.07
N PHE A 229 10.77 -13.82 -7.74
CA PHE A 229 10.52 -14.05 -9.16
C PHE A 229 10.88 -12.79 -9.95
N GLY A 230 12.01 -12.84 -10.66
CA GLY A 230 12.62 -11.73 -11.38
C GLY A 230 13.75 -11.07 -10.59
N LEU A 231 14.98 -11.17 -11.09
CA LEU A 231 16.19 -10.64 -10.45
C LEU A 231 16.71 -9.35 -11.10
N GLY A 232 15.78 -8.54 -11.62
CA GLY A 232 16.03 -7.12 -11.90
C GLY A 232 16.09 -6.29 -10.61
N ALA A 233 16.27 -4.97 -10.74
CA ALA A 233 16.51 -4.09 -9.59
C ALA A 233 15.43 -4.15 -8.49
N VAL A 234 14.15 -4.41 -8.82
CA VAL A 234 13.09 -4.57 -7.82
C VAL A 234 13.30 -5.85 -7.00
N GLY A 235 13.56 -6.99 -7.65
CA GLY A 235 13.79 -8.27 -6.96
C GLY A 235 15.10 -8.31 -6.18
N LEU A 236 16.17 -7.69 -6.69
CA LEU A 236 17.42 -7.53 -5.93
C LEU A 236 17.23 -6.59 -4.72
N ALA A 237 16.32 -5.61 -4.81
CA ALA A 237 15.93 -4.80 -3.68
C ALA A 237 15.00 -5.53 -2.68
N VAL A 238 14.19 -6.49 -3.14
CA VAL A 238 13.50 -7.44 -2.24
C VAL A 238 14.52 -8.33 -1.52
N ALA A 239 15.55 -8.84 -2.20
CA ALA A 239 16.60 -9.65 -1.58
C ALA A 239 17.34 -8.86 -0.50
N GLU A 240 17.75 -7.63 -0.81
CA GLU A 240 18.38 -6.71 0.13
C GLU A 240 17.45 -6.35 1.31
N GLY A 241 16.16 -6.12 1.05
CA GLY A 241 15.15 -5.89 2.09
C GLY A 241 14.94 -7.10 3.00
N ALA A 242 14.87 -8.31 2.43
CA ALA A 242 14.75 -9.56 3.18
C ALA A 242 16.01 -9.85 4.02
N ARG A 243 17.21 -9.56 3.47
CA ARG A 243 18.48 -9.60 4.19
C ARG A 243 18.48 -8.65 5.39
N ILE A 244 17.99 -7.43 5.22
CA ILE A 244 17.84 -6.43 6.31
C ILE A 244 16.82 -6.88 7.37
N CYS A 245 15.79 -7.65 6.97
CA CYS A 245 14.82 -8.25 7.89
C CYS A 245 15.32 -9.55 8.56
N GLY A 246 16.49 -10.08 8.16
CA GLY A 246 17.07 -11.29 8.74
C GLY A 246 16.48 -12.61 8.23
N ALA A 247 15.93 -12.65 7.01
CA ALA A 247 15.53 -13.91 6.38
C ALA A 247 16.73 -14.89 6.28
N SER A 248 16.47 -16.18 6.53
CA SER A 248 17.52 -17.22 6.54
C SER A 248 17.81 -17.78 5.14
N THR A 249 16.75 -17.95 4.34
CA THR A 249 16.78 -18.57 3.03
C THR A 249 16.14 -17.62 2.02
N ILE A 250 16.96 -16.99 1.18
CA ILE A 250 16.52 -16.12 0.08
C ILE A 250 16.81 -16.84 -1.24
N ILE A 251 15.76 -17.15 -2.01
CA ILE A 251 15.78 -17.93 -3.24
C ILE A 251 15.49 -16.99 -4.42
N GLY A 252 16.42 -16.92 -5.37
CA GLY A 252 16.26 -16.13 -6.59
C GLY A 252 15.92 -16.98 -7.81
N TYR A 253 14.86 -16.60 -8.54
CA TYR A 253 14.48 -17.17 -9.83
C TYR A 253 14.43 -16.04 -10.89
N PRO A 254 15.30 -16.04 -11.92
CA PRO A 254 15.40 -14.93 -12.87
C PRO A 254 14.24 -14.87 -13.87
N CYS A 255 13.67 -16.04 -14.20
CA CYS A 255 12.66 -16.32 -15.22
C CYS A 255 12.99 -15.94 -16.69
N CYS A 256 13.75 -14.88 -16.96
CA CYS A 256 14.11 -14.48 -18.32
C CYS A 256 15.58 -14.78 -18.66
N GLU A 257 15.83 -14.97 -19.96
CA GLU A 257 17.15 -15.19 -20.55
C GLU A 257 17.97 -13.90 -20.70
N THR A 258 17.36 -12.74 -20.37
CA THR A 258 17.98 -11.41 -20.42
C THR A 258 18.90 -11.17 -19.22
N VAL A 259 19.94 -11.99 -19.16
CA VAL A 259 20.98 -12.03 -18.12
C VAL A 259 21.84 -10.76 -18.16
N LEU A 260 22.17 -10.26 -16.96
CA LEU A 260 23.08 -9.13 -16.74
C LEU A 260 24.53 -9.51 -17.08
N ASN A 261 24.93 -9.33 -18.33
CA ASN A 261 26.33 -9.46 -18.76
C ASN A 261 27.20 -8.33 -18.17
N VAL A 262 27.65 -8.49 -16.92
CA VAL A 262 28.53 -7.53 -16.20
C VAL A 262 29.98 -8.02 -16.08
N ASP A 263 30.44 -8.84 -17.02
CA ASP A 263 31.85 -9.23 -17.13
C ASP A 263 32.65 -8.20 -17.93
N TYR A 264 33.06 -7.12 -17.26
CA TYR A 264 34.00 -6.13 -17.82
C TYR A 264 35.47 -6.58 -17.64
N ASN A 265 35.80 -7.80 -18.09
CA ASN A 265 37.18 -8.27 -18.35
C ASN A 265 37.23 -9.71 -18.92
N SER A 266 36.75 -9.93 -20.15
CA SER A 266 37.03 -11.17 -20.89
C SER A 266 37.08 -10.92 -22.39
N ASP A 267 38.28 -10.89 -22.98
CA ASP A 267 38.55 -10.55 -24.39
C ASP A 267 38.26 -11.73 -25.34
N HIS A 268 37.12 -12.40 -25.16
CA HIS A 268 36.77 -13.67 -25.79
C HIS A 268 35.36 -13.59 -26.40
N GLY A 269 35.29 -13.46 -27.72
CA GLY A 269 34.03 -13.40 -28.48
C GLY A 269 33.28 -14.74 -28.52
N GLY A 270 32.68 -15.15 -27.41
CA GLY A 270 31.83 -16.34 -27.28
C GLY A 270 30.33 -16.00 -27.24
N ARG A 271 29.47 -16.94 -27.62
CA ARG A 271 28.00 -16.82 -27.56
C ARG A 271 27.38 -17.55 -26.35
N ASP A 272 28.14 -17.68 -25.27
CA ASP A 272 27.71 -18.27 -24.01
C ASP A 272 27.25 -17.18 -23.02
N ILE A 273 25.98 -16.81 -23.08
CA ILE A 273 25.36 -15.88 -22.11
C ILE A 273 25.04 -16.68 -20.84
N GLN A 274 26.00 -16.75 -19.91
CA GLN A 274 25.91 -17.63 -18.74
C GLN A 274 25.15 -17.01 -17.57
N TYR A 275 24.15 -17.75 -17.06
CA TYR A 275 23.41 -17.46 -15.82
C TYR A 275 24.30 -17.29 -14.57
N ASN A 276 25.57 -17.73 -14.62
CA ASN A 276 26.60 -17.50 -13.59
C ASN A 276 26.71 -16.03 -13.15
N THR A 277 26.46 -15.07 -14.04
CA THR A 277 26.44 -13.64 -13.70
C THR A 277 25.25 -13.25 -12.82
N VAL A 278 24.09 -13.91 -12.94
CA VAL A 278 22.91 -13.61 -12.10
C VAL A 278 23.09 -14.16 -10.69
N ASP A 279 23.65 -15.36 -10.54
CA ASP A 279 24.00 -15.92 -9.23
C ASP A 279 25.05 -15.06 -8.50
N THR A 280 26.13 -14.69 -9.19
CA THR A 280 27.21 -13.84 -8.61
C THR A 280 26.79 -12.39 -8.38
N VAL A 281 25.78 -11.87 -9.08
CA VAL A 281 25.13 -10.58 -8.75
C VAL A 281 24.17 -10.74 -7.57
N GLY A 282 23.26 -11.73 -7.61
CA GLY A 282 22.26 -11.97 -6.56
C GLY A 282 22.88 -12.17 -5.17
N LYS A 283 23.98 -12.93 -5.09
CA LYS A 283 24.73 -13.13 -3.83
C LYS A 283 25.23 -11.82 -3.20
N LYS A 284 25.51 -10.77 -3.99
CA LYS A 284 25.90 -9.44 -3.48
C LYS A 284 24.75 -8.68 -2.81
N PHE A 285 23.51 -9.09 -3.06
CA PHE A 285 22.27 -8.58 -2.44
C PHE A 285 21.65 -9.56 -1.43
N GLY A 286 22.38 -10.61 -1.04
CA GLY A 286 21.94 -11.58 -0.03
C GLY A 286 21.12 -12.77 -0.56
N VAL A 287 21.01 -12.96 -1.88
CA VAL A 287 20.43 -14.21 -2.42
C VAL A 287 21.30 -15.41 -1.99
N THR A 288 20.69 -16.39 -1.35
CA THR A 288 21.35 -17.58 -0.78
C THR A 288 21.31 -18.78 -1.71
N HIS A 289 20.20 -18.94 -2.44
CA HIS A 289 19.91 -20.04 -3.35
C HIS A 289 19.45 -19.48 -4.69
N PHE A 290 19.79 -20.14 -5.79
CA PHE A 290 19.45 -19.72 -7.15
C PHE A 290 18.81 -20.89 -7.90
N ILE A 291 17.73 -20.63 -8.62
CA ILE A 291 17.07 -21.61 -9.49
C ILE A 291 17.30 -21.18 -10.93
N ASN A 292 18.16 -21.93 -11.65
CA ASN A 292 18.33 -21.74 -13.09
C ASN A 292 17.11 -22.32 -13.83
N PRO A 293 16.36 -21.53 -14.63
CA PRO A 293 15.23 -22.05 -15.40
C PRO A 293 15.59 -23.20 -16.35
N GLN A 294 16.84 -23.24 -16.85
CA GLN A 294 17.31 -24.27 -17.79
C GLN A 294 17.61 -25.62 -17.11
N GLU A 295 17.80 -25.65 -15.79
CA GLU A 295 18.11 -26.87 -15.03
C GLU A 295 16.86 -27.58 -14.47
N LEU A 296 15.67 -26.97 -14.61
CA LEU A 296 14.42 -27.52 -14.10
C LEU A 296 13.90 -28.75 -14.87
N GLY A 297 14.21 -28.86 -16.17
CA GLY A 297 13.71 -29.96 -17.01
C GLY A 297 12.18 -29.96 -17.11
N GLU A 298 11.53 -31.05 -16.69
CA GLU A 298 10.06 -31.17 -16.64
C GLU A 298 9.43 -30.59 -15.35
N LYS A 299 10.25 -30.25 -14.34
CA LYS A 299 9.80 -29.84 -13.00
C LYS A 299 9.41 -28.36 -12.98
N SER A 300 8.36 -28.01 -12.25
CA SER A 300 7.97 -26.60 -12.08
C SER A 300 8.91 -25.86 -11.11
N VAL A 301 9.01 -24.53 -11.30
CA VAL A 301 9.68 -23.65 -10.34
C VAL A 301 9.07 -23.74 -8.93
N SER A 302 7.76 -24.00 -8.83
CA SER A 302 7.08 -24.22 -7.55
C SER A 302 7.53 -25.49 -6.84
N GLU A 303 7.69 -26.61 -7.54
CA GLU A 303 8.21 -27.84 -6.94
C GLU A 303 9.67 -27.68 -6.51
N ALA A 304 10.47 -26.93 -7.27
CA ALA A 304 11.85 -26.61 -6.89
C ALA A 304 11.93 -25.76 -5.62
N ILE A 305 11.08 -24.73 -5.48
CA ILE A 305 11.01 -23.93 -4.24
C ILE A 305 10.48 -24.76 -3.07
N ILE A 306 9.44 -25.58 -3.27
CA ILE A 306 8.85 -26.42 -2.23
C ILE A 306 9.86 -27.42 -1.67
N GLU A 307 10.72 -28.02 -2.50
CA GLU A 307 11.80 -28.92 -2.04
C GLU A 307 12.91 -28.16 -1.29
N ILE A 308 13.36 -26.99 -1.78
CA ILE A 308 14.40 -26.18 -1.10
C ILE A 308 13.92 -25.70 0.29
N THR A 309 12.60 -25.54 0.47
CA THR A 309 11.99 -24.97 1.67
C THR A 309 11.27 -25.96 2.57
N ASP A 310 11.19 -27.25 2.22
CA ASP A 310 10.40 -28.29 2.93
C ASP A 310 8.93 -27.90 3.13
N GLY A 311 8.24 -27.55 2.05
CA GLY A 311 6.79 -27.26 2.03
C GLY A 311 6.36 -25.90 1.49
N GLY A 312 7.27 -25.13 0.88
CA GLY A 312 7.01 -23.81 0.31
C GLY A 312 7.60 -22.66 1.12
N ALA A 313 7.79 -21.52 0.46
CA ALA A 313 8.39 -20.32 1.06
C ALA A 313 7.37 -19.53 1.90
N ASP A 314 7.80 -18.95 3.02
CA ASP A 314 6.93 -18.12 3.86
C ASP A 314 6.49 -16.83 3.13
N TYR A 315 7.35 -16.30 2.27
CA TYR A 315 7.11 -15.11 1.46
C TYR A 315 7.53 -15.32 0.00
N CYS A 316 6.63 -15.09 -0.95
CA CYS A 316 6.93 -15.08 -2.39
C CYS A 316 6.74 -13.67 -2.95
N PHE A 317 7.70 -13.15 -3.71
CA PHE A 317 7.64 -11.82 -4.32
C PHE A 317 7.70 -11.91 -5.85
N GLU A 318 6.66 -11.42 -6.52
CA GLU A 318 6.61 -11.32 -7.99
C GLU A 318 7.05 -9.91 -8.43
N CYS A 319 8.12 -9.85 -9.22
CA CYS A 319 8.84 -8.61 -9.54
C CYS A 319 8.98 -8.34 -11.05
N ILE A 320 8.21 -9.03 -11.91
CA ILE A 320 8.31 -8.93 -13.39
C ILE A 320 7.05 -8.31 -13.99
N GLY A 321 5.86 -8.78 -13.58
CA GLY A 321 4.58 -8.39 -14.15
C GLY A 321 4.00 -9.44 -15.10
N LEU A 322 4.16 -10.73 -14.81
CA LEU A 322 3.58 -11.81 -15.62
C LEU A 322 2.60 -12.66 -14.81
N ALA A 323 1.33 -12.73 -15.26
CA ALA A 323 0.26 -13.43 -14.55
C ALA A 323 0.54 -14.94 -14.31
N SER A 324 1.31 -15.59 -15.19
CA SER A 324 1.81 -16.95 -14.96
C SER A 324 2.68 -17.02 -13.70
N LEU A 325 3.68 -16.14 -13.61
CA LEU A 325 4.63 -16.10 -12.48
C LEU A 325 3.99 -15.64 -11.19
N MET A 326 2.92 -14.83 -11.25
CA MET A 326 2.10 -14.52 -10.09
C MET A 326 1.37 -15.77 -9.55
N ASN A 327 0.88 -16.65 -10.42
CA ASN A 327 0.32 -17.95 -10.02
C ASN A 327 1.41 -18.91 -9.51
N ASP A 328 2.59 -18.94 -10.14
CA ASP A 328 3.69 -19.81 -9.71
C ASP A 328 4.28 -19.35 -8.37
N ALA A 329 4.40 -18.04 -8.13
CA ALA A 329 4.75 -17.46 -6.84
C ALA A 329 3.74 -17.86 -5.75
N PHE A 330 2.45 -17.83 -6.06
CA PHE A 330 1.40 -18.28 -5.14
C PHE A 330 1.50 -19.78 -4.80
N ARG A 331 1.70 -20.63 -5.82
CA ARG A 331 1.90 -22.07 -5.64
C ARG A 331 3.14 -22.38 -4.80
N SER A 332 4.22 -21.63 -5.01
CA SER A 332 5.49 -21.74 -4.29
C SER A 332 5.44 -21.27 -2.84
N SER A 333 4.42 -20.51 -2.45
CA SER A 333 4.24 -20.07 -1.07
C SER A 333 3.68 -21.20 -0.20
N ARG A 334 4.08 -21.22 1.09
CA ARG A 334 3.76 -22.27 2.05
C ARG A 334 2.26 -22.36 2.37
N GLU A 335 1.71 -23.56 2.49
CA GLU A 335 0.34 -23.76 2.97
C GLU A 335 0.18 -23.29 4.43
N GLY A 336 -1.02 -22.88 4.84
CA GLY A 336 -1.31 -22.40 6.21
C GLY A 336 -1.01 -20.93 6.46
N TRP A 337 0.09 -20.37 5.92
CA TRP A 337 0.47 -18.96 6.20
C TRP A 337 1.26 -18.23 5.11
N GLY A 338 1.64 -18.87 4.01
CA GLY A 338 2.49 -18.28 2.97
C GLY A 338 1.88 -17.02 2.36
N LYS A 339 2.68 -15.95 2.25
CA LYS A 339 2.26 -14.65 1.71
C LYS A 339 2.87 -14.43 0.33
N THR A 340 2.04 -14.13 -0.67
CA THR A 340 2.48 -13.75 -2.01
C THR A 340 2.30 -12.25 -2.22
N ILE A 341 3.37 -11.56 -2.59
CA ILE A 341 3.44 -10.11 -2.74
C ILE A 341 3.72 -9.79 -4.21
N ILE A 342 2.74 -9.20 -4.88
CA ILE A 342 2.83 -8.80 -6.28
C ILE A 342 3.33 -7.35 -6.35
N LEU A 343 4.47 -7.14 -7.00
CA LEU A 343 5.12 -5.85 -7.26
C LEU A 343 5.25 -5.57 -8.76
N GLY A 344 5.36 -6.61 -9.58
CA GLY A 344 5.32 -6.50 -11.03
C GLY A 344 3.96 -6.03 -11.53
N VAL A 345 3.96 -5.16 -12.53
CA VAL A 345 2.73 -4.65 -13.15
C VAL A 345 2.43 -5.51 -14.37
N GLU A 346 1.32 -6.26 -14.34
CA GLU A 346 0.84 -6.99 -15.51
C GLU A 346 0.41 -5.99 -16.59
N MET A 347 0.97 -6.12 -17.81
CA MET A 347 0.78 -5.13 -18.89
C MET A 347 0.00 -5.65 -20.11
N HIS A 348 -0.37 -6.93 -20.16
CA HIS A 348 -1.03 -7.55 -21.32
C HIS A 348 -2.56 -7.69 -21.16
N GLY A 349 -3.10 -7.42 -19.97
CA GLY A 349 -4.49 -7.63 -19.59
C GLY A 349 -4.80 -9.09 -19.23
N ALA A 350 -3.80 -9.84 -18.76
CA ALA A 350 -3.94 -11.25 -18.40
C ALA A 350 -4.53 -11.40 -16.98
N PRO A 351 -5.58 -12.21 -16.77
CA PRO A 351 -6.18 -12.39 -15.45
C PRO A 351 -5.30 -13.26 -14.53
N LEU A 352 -5.10 -12.79 -13.31
CA LEU A 352 -4.57 -13.59 -12.20
C LEU A 352 -5.58 -14.68 -11.81
N SER A 353 -5.16 -15.93 -11.66
CA SER A 353 -6.06 -17.09 -11.56
C SER A 353 -5.69 -18.02 -10.41
N ILE A 354 -6.03 -17.58 -9.20
CA ILE A 354 -5.67 -18.25 -7.94
C ILE A 354 -6.78 -19.23 -7.50
N PRO A 355 -6.46 -20.48 -7.12
CA PRO A 355 -7.44 -21.41 -6.55
C PRO A 355 -7.94 -20.94 -5.17
N SER A 356 -9.26 -20.74 -5.03
CA SER A 356 -9.87 -20.25 -3.79
C SER A 356 -9.69 -21.19 -2.59
N HIS A 357 -9.56 -22.49 -2.81
CA HIS A 357 -9.33 -23.46 -1.73
C HIS A 357 -7.96 -23.31 -1.08
N GLU A 358 -6.90 -22.98 -1.84
CA GLU A 358 -5.57 -22.69 -1.28
C GLU A 358 -5.58 -21.44 -0.38
N ILE A 359 -6.43 -20.44 -0.70
CA ILE A 359 -6.65 -19.26 0.16
C ILE A 359 -7.39 -19.66 1.44
N LEU A 360 -8.41 -20.52 1.34
CA LEU A 360 -9.11 -21.07 2.52
C LEU A 360 -8.19 -21.95 3.39
N HIS A 361 -7.14 -22.53 2.80
CA HIS A 361 -6.06 -23.24 3.50
C HIS A 361 -4.96 -22.30 4.02
N GLY A 362 -5.18 -20.98 4.04
CA GLY A 362 -4.35 -20.00 4.75
C GLY A 362 -3.30 -19.26 3.91
N LYS A 363 -3.15 -19.57 2.60
CA LYS A 363 -2.30 -18.76 1.73
C LYS A 363 -2.89 -17.36 1.51
N CYS A 364 -2.02 -16.35 1.46
CA CYS A 364 -2.41 -14.95 1.28
C CYS A 364 -1.83 -14.36 -0.02
N VAL A 365 -2.57 -13.47 -0.68
CA VAL A 365 -2.08 -12.66 -1.80
C VAL A 365 -2.33 -11.18 -1.53
N MET A 366 -1.29 -10.37 -1.72
CA MET A 366 -1.29 -8.93 -1.50
C MET A 366 -0.35 -8.23 -2.48
N GLY A 367 -0.34 -6.91 -2.47
CA GLY A 367 0.54 -6.08 -3.28
C GLY A 367 0.33 -4.60 -2.96
N SER A 368 1.27 -3.75 -3.33
CA SER A 368 1.05 -2.30 -3.31
C SER A 368 2.02 -1.58 -4.25
N LEU A 369 1.57 -0.47 -4.83
CA LEU A 369 2.44 0.49 -5.49
C LEU A 369 3.53 0.95 -4.51
N PHE A 370 4.75 1.11 -5.03
CA PHE A 370 5.89 1.60 -4.25
C PHE A 370 6.17 0.78 -2.98
N GLY A 371 5.87 -0.53 -2.98
CA GLY A 371 6.21 -1.43 -1.87
C GLY A 371 5.51 -1.13 -0.54
N GLY A 372 4.39 -0.39 -0.55
CA GLY A 372 3.72 0.04 0.69
C GLY A 372 4.40 1.22 1.41
N VAL A 373 5.40 1.85 0.77
CA VAL A 373 6.16 2.99 1.29
C VAL A 373 5.36 4.29 1.16
N LYS A 374 5.24 5.05 2.26
CA LYS A 374 4.75 6.43 2.34
C LYS A 374 5.94 7.38 2.10
N PRO A 375 6.08 8.04 0.93
CA PRO A 375 7.31 8.73 0.53
C PRO A 375 7.91 9.69 1.57
N LYS A 376 7.13 10.64 2.10
CA LYS A 376 7.60 11.67 3.04
C LYS A 376 7.99 11.11 4.42
N GLN A 377 7.57 9.90 4.76
CA GLN A 377 7.86 9.27 6.06
C GLN A 377 8.98 8.23 5.97
N ASP A 378 8.98 7.39 4.93
CA ASP A 378 9.84 6.21 4.88
C ASP A 378 11.14 6.42 4.09
N ILE A 379 11.16 7.27 3.05
CA ILE A 379 12.39 7.55 2.29
C ILE A 379 13.49 8.16 3.17
N PRO A 380 13.21 9.08 4.12
CA PRO A 380 14.22 9.52 5.08
C PRO A 380 14.79 8.40 5.95
N ILE A 381 13.98 7.37 6.28
CA ILE A 381 14.44 6.18 7.03
C ILE A 381 15.35 5.32 6.16
N LEU A 382 15.01 5.11 4.89
CA LEU A 382 15.86 4.36 3.94
C LEU A 382 17.17 5.11 3.63
N ALA A 383 17.12 6.44 3.50
CA ALA A 383 18.29 7.29 3.38
C ALA A 383 19.21 7.17 4.61
N GLN A 384 18.66 7.19 5.83
CA GLN A 384 19.45 6.96 7.05
C GLN A 384 20.04 5.55 7.11
N LYS A 385 19.29 4.52 6.70
CA LYS A 385 19.81 3.14 6.60
C LYS A 385 20.95 3.01 5.61
N TYR A 386 20.92 3.74 4.49
CA TYR A 386 22.03 3.83 3.56
C TYR A 386 23.26 4.50 4.22
N LEU A 387 23.09 5.65 4.87
CA LEU A 387 24.18 6.34 5.58
C LEU A 387 24.79 5.49 6.71
N ASN A 388 23.97 4.68 7.38
CA ASN A 388 24.39 3.71 8.40
C ASN A 388 25.10 2.46 7.81
N ARG A 389 25.13 2.29 6.48
CA ARG A 389 25.58 1.07 5.78
C ARG A 389 24.76 -0.19 6.10
N GLU A 390 23.49 -0.01 6.46
CA GLU A 390 22.52 -1.09 6.60
C GLU A 390 21.94 -1.50 5.23
N LEU A 391 21.84 -0.55 4.29
CA LEU A 391 21.22 -0.66 2.97
C LEU A 391 22.20 -0.27 1.86
N GLU A 392 22.43 -1.17 0.90
CA GLU A 392 23.48 -1.05 -0.13
C GLU A 392 22.91 -0.58 -1.49
N LEU A 393 22.70 0.73 -1.64
CA LEU A 393 22.15 1.32 -2.87
C LEU A 393 23.15 1.38 -4.04
N ASP A 394 24.44 1.53 -3.75
CA ASP A 394 25.45 1.80 -4.79
C ASP A 394 25.60 0.61 -5.77
N LYS A 395 25.32 -0.61 -5.30
CA LYS A 395 25.36 -1.86 -6.09
C LYS A 395 24.37 -1.89 -7.26
N PHE A 396 23.29 -1.10 -7.21
CA PHE A 396 22.32 -1.03 -8.31
C PHE A 396 22.84 -0.18 -9.48
N ILE A 397 23.79 0.73 -9.23
CA ILE A 397 24.34 1.64 -10.23
C ILE A 397 25.36 0.88 -11.08
N THR A 398 24.93 0.43 -12.26
CA THR A 398 25.78 -0.34 -13.18
C THR A 398 26.43 0.51 -14.26
N HIS A 399 25.83 1.64 -14.60
CA HIS A 399 26.23 2.49 -15.72
C HIS A 399 26.05 3.97 -15.36
N GLU A 400 26.82 4.86 -15.99
CA GLU A 400 26.67 6.31 -15.90
C GLU A 400 26.77 6.94 -17.30
N VAL A 401 25.86 7.86 -17.63
CA VAL A 401 25.85 8.63 -18.88
C VAL A 401 25.56 10.11 -18.61
N THR A 402 25.65 10.98 -19.62
CA THR A 402 25.09 12.35 -19.55
C THR A 402 23.68 12.39 -20.14
N LEU A 403 22.92 13.46 -19.85
CA LEU A 403 21.62 13.72 -20.50
C LEU A 403 21.69 13.66 -22.03
N LYS A 404 22.83 14.05 -22.64
CA LYS A 404 23.03 13.99 -24.09
C LYS A 404 22.96 12.56 -24.65
N ASP A 405 23.41 11.59 -23.85
CA ASP A 405 23.61 10.20 -24.27
C ASP A 405 22.48 9.29 -23.73
N ILE A 406 21.35 9.88 -23.32
CA ILE A 406 20.21 9.19 -22.68
C ILE A 406 19.63 8.02 -23.49
N ASN A 407 19.66 8.11 -24.83
CA ASN A 407 19.21 7.01 -25.69
C ASN A 407 20.07 5.74 -25.50
N THR A 408 21.38 5.89 -25.22
CA THR A 408 22.25 4.76 -24.87
C THR A 408 21.88 4.14 -23.52
N ALA A 409 21.31 4.91 -22.58
CA ALA A 409 20.76 4.34 -21.34
C ALA A 409 19.49 3.53 -21.58
N PHE A 410 18.62 3.95 -22.51
CA PHE A 410 17.49 3.14 -23.01
C PHE A 410 17.99 1.84 -23.65
N ASP A 411 19.00 1.91 -24.53
CA ASP A 411 19.59 0.73 -25.17
C ASP A 411 20.19 -0.26 -24.15
N LEU A 412 20.93 0.24 -23.15
CA LEU A 412 21.54 -0.58 -22.10
C LEU A 412 20.50 -1.31 -21.23
N LEU A 413 19.37 -0.65 -20.92
CA LEU A 413 18.26 -1.25 -20.21
C LEU A 413 17.51 -2.28 -21.08
N LEU A 414 17.26 -1.96 -22.36
CA LEU A 414 16.60 -2.86 -23.31
C LEU A 414 17.42 -4.11 -23.62
N GLN A 415 18.74 -4.01 -23.60
CA GLN A 415 19.68 -5.14 -23.76
C GLN A 415 19.88 -5.95 -22.46
N GLY A 416 19.22 -5.59 -21.36
CA GLY A 416 19.37 -6.24 -20.05
C GLY A 416 20.75 -6.06 -19.40
N LYS A 417 21.60 -5.15 -19.91
CA LYS A 417 22.96 -4.91 -19.41
C LYS A 417 23.00 -4.01 -18.18
N SER A 418 21.93 -3.25 -17.92
CA SER A 418 21.87 -2.25 -16.85
C SER A 418 20.80 -2.59 -15.82
N LEU A 419 21.18 -2.70 -14.54
CA LEU A 419 20.22 -2.67 -13.42
C LEU A 419 19.62 -1.27 -13.27
N ARG A 420 20.52 -0.28 -13.12
CA ARG A 420 20.27 1.16 -13.23
C ARG A 420 21.45 1.85 -13.90
N CYS A 421 21.10 2.91 -14.62
CA CYS A 421 22.01 3.79 -15.34
C CYS A 421 21.75 5.22 -14.90
N THR A 422 22.70 5.85 -14.22
CA THR A 422 22.58 7.23 -13.75
C THR A 422 22.86 8.19 -14.90
N ILE A 423 21.89 9.05 -15.19
CA ILE A 423 21.94 10.08 -16.22
C ILE A 423 22.23 11.41 -15.52
N TRP A 424 23.42 11.96 -15.72
CA TRP A 424 23.85 13.23 -15.14
C TRP A 424 23.48 14.42 -16.03
N MET A 425 22.98 15.49 -15.41
CA MET A 425 22.59 16.72 -16.13
C MET A 425 23.82 17.57 -16.48
N ASP A 426 24.67 17.82 -15.49
CA ASP A 426 25.95 18.51 -15.66
C ASP A 426 27.07 17.53 -16.12
N ASN A 427 28.14 18.07 -16.70
CA ASN A 427 29.14 17.26 -17.40
C ASN A 427 29.94 16.34 -16.45
N LEU A 428 29.87 15.02 -16.70
CA LEU A 428 30.52 13.93 -15.95
C LEU A 428 31.99 14.19 -15.57
N ALA A 429 32.78 14.85 -16.42
CA ALA A 429 34.18 15.15 -16.14
C ALA A 429 34.37 16.11 -14.95
N HIS A 430 33.45 17.07 -14.77
CA HIS A 430 33.49 18.02 -13.66
C HIS A 430 33.02 17.36 -12.36
N LEU A 431 31.95 16.56 -12.41
CA LEU A 431 31.43 15.84 -11.26
C LEU A 431 32.38 14.73 -10.77
N ARG A 432 32.99 13.95 -11.67
CA ARG A 432 33.97 12.92 -11.29
C ARG A 432 35.30 13.51 -10.76
N SER A 433 35.62 14.77 -11.04
CA SER A 433 36.75 15.46 -10.38
C SER A 433 36.37 15.91 -8.96
N GLN A 434 35.17 16.46 -8.79
CA GLN A 434 34.60 16.81 -7.48
C GLN A 434 34.41 15.57 -6.58
N HIS A 435 34.00 14.41 -7.11
CA HIS A 435 33.92 13.18 -6.31
C HIS A 435 35.30 12.61 -5.95
N ARG A 436 36.28 12.57 -6.86
CA ARG A 436 37.65 12.10 -6.53
C ARG A 436 38.42 13.04 -5.59
N HIS A 437 38.04 14.31 -5.49
CA HIS A 437 38.56 15.25 -4.50
C HIS A 437 37.56 15.58 -3.39
N GLY A 438 36.40 14.92 -3.35
CA GLY A 438 35.27 15.25 -2.47
C GLY A 438 35.61 15.25 -0.99
N PRO A 439 36.28 14.19 -0.47
CA PRO A 439 36.77 14.13 0.91
C PRO A 439 37.84 15.16 1.27
N ARG A 440 38.27 16.03 0.34
CA ARG A 440 39.29 17.07 0.56
C ARG A 440 38.85 18.48 0.18
N ILE A 441 38.17 18.72 -0.95
CA ILE A 441 37.79 20.09 -1.36
C ILE A 441 36.49 20.52 -0.67
N LEU A 442 35.45 19.69 -0.65
CA LEU A 442 34.29 19.97 0.21
C LEU A 442 34.69 19.95 1.68
N ALA A 443 35.60 19.04 2.08
CA ALA A 443 36.18 19.08 3.41
C ALA A 443 36.96 20.37 3.69
N GLN A 444 37.75 20.94 2.77
CA GLN A 444 38.49 22.20 2.97
C GLN A 444 37.60 23.45 2.91
N ILE A 445 36.57 23.47 2.07
CA ILE A 445 35.59 24.58 2.04
C ILE A 445 34.74 24.53 3.31
N ALA A 446 34.26 23.34 3.70
CA ALA A 446 33.61 23.13 4.99
C ALA A 446 34.57 23.43 6.15
N GLU A 447 35.85 23.09 6.10
CA GLU A 447 36.83 23.35 7.15
C GLU A 447 37.23 24.83 7.21
N GLN A 448 37.23 25.58 6.11
CA GLN A 448 37.43 27.05 6.15
C GLN A 448 36.17 27.78 6.65
N HIS A 449 34.98 27.34 6.24
CA HIS A 449 33.73 27.85 6.82
C HIS A 449 33.55 27.42 8.28
N LEU A 450 33.95 26.21 8.67
CA LEU A 450 33.96 25.73 10.06
C LEU A 450 35.08 26.36 10.87
N LYS A 451 36.26 26.69 10.33
CA LYS A 451 37.26 27.46 11.10
C LYS A 451 36.76 28.89 11.35
N LYS A 452 36.12 29.53 10.37
CA LYS A 452 35.47 30.85 10.56
C LYS A 452 34.21 30.79 11.43
N CYS A 453 33.43 29.70 11.37
CA CYS A 453 32.21 29.52 12.15
C CYS A 453 32.52 29.03 13.57
N ALA A 454 33.27 27.93 13.74
CA ALA A 454 33.59 27.31 15.03
C ALA A 454 34.46 28.19 15.96
N ILE A 455 35.28 29.12 15.45
CA ILE A 455 35.91 30.14 16.34
C ILE A 455 34.83 31.03 17.00
N ARG A 456 33.63 31.12 16.40
CA ARG A 456 32.46 31.89 16.86
C ARG A 456 31.37 31.03 17.51
N THR A 457 31.10 29.82 17.02
CA THR A 457 30.12 28.87 17.58
C THR A 457 30.72 27.94 18.62
N ASN A 458 31.92 27.39 18.48
CA ASN A 458 32.46 26.44 19.47
C ASN A 458 32.64 27.11 20.84
N LYS A 459 33.01 28.40 20.86
CA LYS A 459 33.06 29.23 22.08
C LYS A 459 31.69 29.52 22.72
N MET A 460 30.59 29.28 21.99
CA MET A 460 29.20 29.49 22.42
C MET A 460 28.41 28.17 22.54
N GLN A 461 28.94 27.07 22.01
CA GLN A 461 28.29 25.77 21.86
C GLN A 461 28.93 24.73 22.79
N GLN A 462 30.23 24.83 23.09
CA GLN A 462 30.84 24.18 24.25
C GLN A 462 30.13 24.64 25.53
N SER A 463 30.06 25.96 25.77
CA SER A 463 29.34 26.53 26.92
C SER A 463 27.84 26.24 26.95
N ARG A 464 27.22 25.93 25.79
CA ARG A 464 25.80 25.51 25.73
C ARG A 464 25.64 24.02 25.98
N GLN A 465 26.55 23.19 25.49
CA GLN A 465 26.51 21.75 25.74
C GLN A 465 26.85 21.46 27.20
N ASP A 466 27.90 22.07 27.74
CA ASP A 466 28.25 21.97 29.16
C ASP A 466 27.10 22.48 30.05
N ALA A 467 26.46 23.61 29.71
CA ALA A 467 25.31 24.13 30.45
C ALA A 467 24.03 23.28 30.27
N VAL A 468 23.80 22.66 29.10
CA VAL A 468 22.64 21.78 28.87
C VAL A 468 22.86 20.43 29.53
N ASP A 469 24.05 19.84 29.50
CA ASP A 469 24.35 18.61 30.21
C ASP A 469 24.42 18.82 31.73
N GLN A 470 24.86 20.01 32.19
CA GLN A 470 24.71 20.43 33.59
C GLN A 470 23.24 20.61 33.97
N GLN A 471 22.42 21.35 33.19
CA GLN A 471 20.97 21.45 33.42
C GLN A 471 20.27 20.10 33.34
N VAL A 472 20.68 19.19 32.45
CA VAL A 472 20.09 17.85 32.35
C VAL A 472 20.56 16.95 33.50
N ALA A 473 21.80 17.08 34.00
CA ALA A 473 22.25 16.42 35.22
C ALA A 473 21.54 16.95 36.47
N GLU A 474 21.32 18.26 36.52
CA GLU A 474 20.62 18.98 37.59
C GLU A 474 19.13 18.65 37.60
N LEU A 475 18.42 18.76 36.47
CA LEU A 475 17.04 18.30 36.29
C LEU A 475 16.88 16.78 36.50
N ARG A 476 17.89 15.95 36.18
CA ARG A 476 17.90 14.53 36.58
C ARG A 476 18.21 14.36 38.07
N GLY A 477 18.85 15.32 38.72
CA GLY A 477 19.06 15.40 40.16
C GLY A 477 17.78 15.79 40.89
N GLU A 478 17.12 16.87 40.45
CA GLU A 478 15.82 17.33 40.89
C GLU A 478 14.73 16.29 40.64
N LEU A 479 14.66 15.66 39.46
CA LEU A 479 13.72 14.57 39.21
C LEU A 479 14.01 13.34 40.09
N ARG A 480 15.24 13.15 40.58
CA ARG A 480 15.56 12.14 41.60
C ARG A 480 15.21 12.60 43.01
N LYS A 481 15.42 13.87 43.37
CA LYS A 481 14.95 14.49 44.62
C LYS A 481 13.44 14.47 44.69
N ALA A 482 12.73 15.08 43.74
CA ALA A 482 11.27 15.07 43.61
C ALA A 482 10.68 13.66 43.57
N ARG A 483 11.38 12.65 43.01
CA ARG A 483 10.97 11.24 43.18
C ARG A 483 11.19 10.72 44.60
N GLN A 484 12.35 10.97 45.23
CA GLN A 484 12.60 10.60 46.63
C GLN A 484 11.74 11.38 47.64
N GLU A 485 11.30 12.59 47.30
CA GLU A 485 10.43 13.49 48.05
C GLU A 485 8.98 13.09 47.86
N ARG A 486 8.53 12.76 46.63
CA ARG A 486 7.26 12.07 46.39
C ARG A 486 7.22 10.71 47.10
N ASP A 487 8.30 9.95 47.05
CA ASP A 487 8.37 8.63 47.71
C ASP A 487 8.61 8.76 49.22
N ARG A 488 8.98 9.95 49.74
CA ARG A 488 8.89 10.31 51.16
C ARG A 488 7.50 10.83 51.52
N ALA A 489 6.84 11.56 50.64
CA ALA A 489 5.52 12.12 50.81
C ALA A 489 4.47 10.99 50.79
N ASN A 490 4.55 10.02 49.88
CA ASN A 490 3.69 8.83 49.90
C ASN A 490 3.89 8.03 51.20
N ARG A 491 5.13 7.73 51.61
CA ARG A 491 5.42 7.09 52.91
C ARG A 491 5.12 7.99 54.12
N GLY A 492 4.91 9.29 53.90
CA GLY A 492 4.44 10.26 54.89
C GLY A 492 2.92 10.20 55.00
N LEU A 493 2.21 10.30 53.89
CA LEU A 493 0.75 10.24 53.74
C LEU A 493 0.19 8.89 54.23
N GLU A 494 0.82 7.77 53.86
CA GLU A 494 0.50 6.43 54.40
C GLU A 494 0.66 6.32 55.94
N VAL A 495 1.33 7.29 56.58
CA VAL A 495 1.53 7.37 58.04
C VAL A 495 0.82 8.57 58.68
N SER A 496 0.43 9.60 57.90
CA SER A 496 -0.12 10.86 58.38
C SER A 496 -1.60 11.07 58.04
N GLU A 497 -2.13 10.57 56.92
CA GLU A 497 -3.54 10.79 56.53
C GLU A 497 -4.52 10.16 57.54
N TRP A 498 -4.11 9.12 58.26
CA TRP A 498 -4.89 8.48 59.34
C TRP A 498 -4.70 9.11 60.73
N LYS A 499 -3.99 10.24 60.85
CA LYS A 499 -3.87 11.03 62.10
C LYS A 499 -4.09 12.53 61.92
N ALA A 500 -3.69 13.11 60.80
CA ALA A 500 -3.78 14.55 60.54
C ALA A 500 -5.21 15.04 60.29
N LEU A 501 -6.11 14.20 59.76
CA LEU A 501 -7.54 14.55 59.61
C LEU A 501 -8.30 14.70 60.95
N ALA A 502 -7.65 14.51 62.10
CA ALA A 502 -8.27 14.56 63.43
C ALA A 502 -7.85 15.76 64.30
N SER A 503 -6.96 16.66 63.82
CA SER A 503 -6.50 17.83 64.58
C SER A 503 -6.34 19.07 63.70
N ALA A 504 -6.95 20.18 64.14
CA ALA A 504 -6.91 21.56 63.64
C ALA A 504 -6.02 21.89 62.42
N ASN A 505 -6.50 22.54 61.36
CA ASN A 505 -7.13 23.87 61.38
C ASN A 505 -6.28 24.94 62.09
N ASP A 506 -4.96 24.92 61.85
CA ASP A 506 -3.97 25.86 62.40
C ASP A 506 -4.03 27.27 61.78
N ARG A 507 -5.17 27.93 62.00
CA ARG A 507 -5.32 29.38 62.08
C ARG A 507 -4.26 30.00 63.01
N THR A 508 -3.82 29.25 64.01
CA THR A 508 -2.68 29.49 64.89
C THR A 508 -1.40 29.87 64.14
N THR A 509 -1.10 29.28 62.98
CA THR A 509 0.14 29.57 62.22
C THR A 509 0.11 30.98 61.64
N ILE A 510 -1.06 31.42 61.20
CA ILE A 510 -1.28 32.79 60.72
C ILE A 510 -1.24 33.74 61.91
N GLU A 511 -1.93 33.41 63.01
CA GLU A 511 -1.92 34.20 64.25
C GLU A 511 -0.50 34.32 64.85
N THR A 512 0.38 33.32 64.71
CA THR A 512 1.80 33.44 65.09
C THR A 512 2.61 34.33 64.15
N LEU A 513 2.37 34.28 62.83
CA LEU A 513 3.07 35.14 61.87
C LEU A 513 2.62 36.60 61.98
N GLU A 514 1.33 36.84 62.29
CA GLU A 514 0.81 38.16 62.63
C GLU A 514 1.39 38.66 63.97
N ALA A 515 1.50 37.80 64.98
CA ALA A 515 2.15 38.14 66.25
C ALA A 515 3.67 38.40 66.11
N GLU A 516 4.38 37.68 65.25
CA GLU A 516 5.79 37.95 64.92
C GLU A 516 5.95 39.28 64.17
N LEU A 517 5.03 39.59 63.25
CA LEU A 517 5.02 40.88 62.54
C LEU A 517 4.73 42.06 63.47
N ASP A 518 3.79 41.92 64.41
CA ASP A 518 3.49 42.95 65.40
C ASP A 518 4.56 43.06 66.50
N ALA A 519 5.20 41.96 66.89
CA ALA A 519 6.40 42.00 67.73
C ALA A 519 7.56 42.72 67.03
N SER A 520 7.73 42.53 65.72
CA SER A 520 8.71 43.24 64.90
C SER A 520 8.41 44.74 64.82
N ARG A 521 7.15 45.13 64.57
CA ARG A 521 6.68 46.53 64.59
C ARG A 521 6.88 47.21 65.95
N GLU A 522 6.55 46.51 67.05
CA GLU A 522 6.79 47.01 68.41
C GLU A 522 8.30 47.10 68.72
N SER A 523 9.15 46.29 68.10
CA SER A 523 10.62 46.45 68.17
C SER A 523 11.12 47.69 67.40
N GLU A 524 10.59 47.97 66.20
CA GLU A 524 10.87 49.20 65.45
C GLU A 524 10.42 50.44 66.24
N LYS A 525 9.21 50.39 66.82
CA LYS A 525 8.68 51.45 67.68
C LYS A 525 9.56 51.68 68.92
N ARG A 526 9.99 50.64 69.63
CA ARG A 526 10.93 50.76 70.77
C ARG A 526 12.30 51.29 70.34
N MET A 527 12.76 50.95 69.14
CA MET A 527 13.99 51.50 68.57
C MET A 527 13.85 53.01 68.31
N LEU A 528 12.71 53.45 67.76
CA LEU A 528 12.39 54.87 67.55
C LEU A 528 12.19 55.64 68.87
N GLU A 529 11.55 55.04 69.87
CA GLU A 529 11.42 55.61 71.23
C GLU A 529 12.80 55.76 71.90
N SER A 530 13.67 54.77 71.78
CA SER A 530 15.08 54.82 72.22
C SER A 530 15.87 55.92 71.49
N LEU A 531 15.72 56.03 70.17
CA LEU A 531 16.33 57.09 69.37
C LEU A 531 15.84 58.49 69.78
N GLY A 532 14.55 58.61 70.15
CA GLY A 532 13.97 59.82 70.70
C GLY A 532 14.52 60.18 72.09
N MET A 533 14.77 59.19 72.95
CA MET A 533 15.45 59.40 74.23
C MET A 533 16.91 59.82 74.03
N GLN A 534 17.65 59.16 73.14
CA GLN A 534 19.02 59.55 72.77
C GLN A 534 19.08 60.96 72.17
N THR A 535 18.08 61.35 71.38
CA THR A 535 17.97 62.72 70.83
C THR A 535 17.77 63.75 71.95
N LYS A 536 16.91 63.48 72.93
CA LYS A 536 16.76 64.35 74.12
C LYS A 536 18.02 64.40 74.98
N GLN A 537 18.73 63.28 75.14
CA GLN A 537 20.04 63.22 75.80
C GLN A 537 21.07 64.11 75.08
N LEU A 538 20.99 64.19 73.74
CA LEU A 538 21.83 65.02 72.89
C LEU A 538 21.45 66.51 72.95
N GLU A 539 20.17 66.84 73.09
CA GLU A 539 19.73 68.22 73.38
C GLU A 539 20.19 68.68 74.76
N MET A 540 20.08 67.84 75.79
CA MET A 540 20.60 68.13 77.14
C MET A 540 22.12 68.34 77.15
N THR A 541 22.90 67.41 76.59
CA THR A 541 24.37 67.54 76.53
C THR A 541 24.83 68.71 75.65
N LYS A 542 24.02 69.15 74.68
CA LYS A 542 24.26 70.40 73.93
C LYS A 542 24.02 71.65 74.79
N ILE A 543 23.02 71.64 75.68
CA ILE A 543 22.79 72.73 76.64
C ILE A 543 23.96 72.79 77.64
N GLU A 544 24.34 71.65 78.22
CA GLU A 544 25.50 71.53 79.13
C GLU A 544 26.81 72.03 78.47
N LEU A 545 27.01 71.75 77.17
CA LEU A 545 28.17 72.24 76.41
C LEU A 545 28.17 73.77 76.27
N GLU A 546 27.01 74.39 76.06
CA GLU A 546 26.88 75.83 75.88
C GLU A 546 26.95 76.58 77.23
N GLU A 547 26.44 75.98 78.31
CA GLU A 547 26.66 76.44 79.68
C GLU A 547 28.14 76.39 80.05
N ALA A 548 28.83 75.27 79.76
CA ALA A 548 30.27 75.14 79.97
C ALA A 548 31.09 76.17 79.16
N ARG A 549 30.66 76.54 77.95
CA ARG A 549 31.28 77.63 77.16
C ARG A 549 31.12 78.99 77.81
N ILE A 550 29.95 79.29 78.37
CA ILE A 550 29.69 80.54 79.09
C ILE A 550 30.55 80.59 80.36
N GLU A 551 30.72 79.46 81.07
CA GLU A 551 31.62 79.35 82.21
C GLU A 551 33.09 79.52 81.80
N ILE A 552 33.55 78.86 80.72
CA ILE A 552 34.89 79.04 80.13
C ILE A 552 35.15 80.50 79.75
N ALA A 553 34.17 81.21 79.20
CA ALA A 553 34.27 82.64 78.90
C ALA A 553 34.38 83.50 80.18
N SER A 554 33.56 83.21 81.19
CA SER A 554 33.60 83.87 82.50
C SER A 554 34.95 83.67 83.21
N LEU A 555 35.52 82.46 83.13
CA LEU A 555 36.82 82.10 83.70
C LEU A 555 37.97 82.83 82.97
N HIS A 556 37.95 82.94 81.64
CA HIS A 556 38.92 83.77 80.89
C HIS A 556 38.84 85.25 81.29
N ASP A 557 37.63 85.79 81.38
CA ASP A 557 37.38 87.19 81.73
C ASP A 557 37.76 87.49 83.21
N ALA A 558 37.63 86.50 84.10
CA ALA A 558 38.20 86.55 85.45
C ALA A 558 39.74 86.50 85.44
N VAL A 559 40.36 85.61 84.66
CA VAL A 559 41.83 85.53 84.48
C VAL A 559 42.39 86.87 84.03
N HIS A 560 41.80 87.51 83.00
CA HIS A 560 42.23 88.82 82.53
C HIS A 560 42.05 89.95 83.55
N ARG A 561 40.99 89.94 84.36
CA ARG A 561 40.84 90.88 85.50
C ARG A 561 41.95 90.73 86.52
N LEU A 562 42.33 89.50 86.85
CA LEU A 562 43.44 89.23 87.79
C LEU A 562 44.78 89.69 87.19
N GLU A 563 45.01 89.44 85.90
CA GLU A 563 46.23 89.88 85.18
C GLU A 563 46.36 91.41 85.14
N ALA A 564 45.27 92.13 84.84
CA ALA A 564 45.25 93.59 84.84
C ALA A 564 45.55 94.20 86.22
N ILE A 565 45.06 93.59 87.30
CA ILE A 565 45.30 94.07 88.67
C ILE A 565 46.71 93.71 89.15
N ALA A 566 47.27 92.57 88.73
CA ALA A 566 48.67 92.23 88.97
C ALA A 566 49.63 93.21 88.26
N ALA A 567 49.31 93.61 87.01
CA ALA A 567 50.11 94.57 86.24
C ALA A 567 50.14 95.98 86.86
N ALA A 568 49.14 96.35 87.67
CA ALA A 568 49.05 97.67 88.32
C ALA A 568 49.90 97.82 89.60
N ALA A 569 50.65 96.79 90.02
CA ALA A 569 51.17 96.67 91.39
C ALA A 569 52.72 96.71 91.54
N VAL A 570 53.41 97.64 90.85
CA VAL A 570 54.87 97.87 91.04
C VAL A 570 55.17 99.37 91.23
N PRO A 571 55.85 99.80 92.33
CA PRO A 571 56.01 101.22 92.68
C PRO A 571 57.39 101.83 92.40
N ALA A 572 57.46 103.17 92.40
CA ALA A 572 58.69 103.96 92.58
C ALA A 572 58.53 104.92 93.78
N ALA A 573 59.62 105.18 94.50
CA ALA A 573 59.63 106.01 95.73
C ALA A 573 59.86 107.51 95.43
N ALA A 574 59.68 108.48 96.34
CA ALA A 574 59.38 108.47 97.78
C ALA A 574 58.39 109.64 98.10
N THR A 575 57.75 109.81 99.27
CA THR A 575 58.23 109.69 100.67
C THR A 575 57.11 109.45 101.70
N ALA A 576 57.50 108.88 102.86
CA ALA A 576 56.85 108.96 104.18
C ALA A 576 55.58 108.13 104.51
N THR A 577 55.68 107.40 105.64
CA THR A 577 54.64 106.84 106.55
C THR A 577 53.77 105.60 106.19
N ALA A 578 53.96 104.55 107.02
CA ALA A 578 52.94 103.67 107.63
C ALA A 578 52.17 102.55 106.86
N THR A 579 52.78 101.35 106.86
CA THR A 579 52.17 100.03 107.26
C THR A 579 51.07 99.28 106.46
N THR A 580 51.30 97.95 106.36
CA THR A 580 50.40 96.77 106.21
C THR A 580 50.31 96.03 104.84
N PRO A 581 50.11 94.69 104.82
CA PRO A 581 50.37 93.84 103.63
C PRO A 581 49.12 93.24 102.94
N ARG A 582 49.18 93.01 101.61
CA ARG A 582 48.07 92.39 100.84
C ARG A 582 48.41 91.32 99.78
N GLY A 583 49.68 91.08 99.41
CA GLY A 583 50.03 90.28 98.20
C GLY A 583 49.68 88.79 98.20
N GLY A 584 49.59 88.12 99.37
CA GLY A 584 49.64 86.65 99.48
C GLY A 584 48.36 85.84 99.17
N ARG A 585 47.30 86.46 98.64
CA ARG A 585 46.07 85.76 98.21
C ARG A 585 45.95 85.66 96.69
N TYR A 586 46.26 86.77 96.00
CA TYR A 586 45.99 86.98 94.58
C TYR A 586 46.54 85.88 93.66
N GLU A 587 47.81 85.52 93.84
CA GLU A 587 48.47 84.46 93.06
C GLU A 587 47.80 83.08 93.24
N ARG A 588 47.27 82.77 94.42
CA ARG A 588 46.59 81.50 94.68
C ARG A 588 45.23 81.40 94.00
N ASP A 589 44.49 82.50 93.97
CA ASP A 589 43.21 82.56 93.25
C ASP A 589 43.44 82.50 91.72
N TYR A 590 44.46 83.19 91.20
CA TYR A 590 44.85 83.12 89.78
C TYR A 590 45.20 81.69 89.33
N GLN A 591 46.07 80.98 90.06
CA GLN A 591 46.45 79.61 89.69
C GLN A 591 45.29 78.62 89.83
N ARG A 592 44.33 78.85 90.74
CA ARG A 592 43.12 78.00 90.85
C ARG A 592 42.22 78.17 89.62
N VAL A 593 41.81 79.40 89.31
CA VAL A 593 40.92 79.72 88.17
C VAL A 593 41.52 79.24 86.85
N ARG A 594 42.84 79.40 86.67
CA ARG A 594 43.56 78.91 85.48
C ARG A 594 43.67 77.37 85.40
N GLY A 595 43.56 76.68 86.54
CA GLY A 595 43.46 75.22 86.61
C GLY A 595 42.06 74.72 86.23
N GLU A 596 41.03 75.34 86.80
CA GLU A 596 39.60 75.06 86.53
C GLU A 596 39.30 75.22 85.03
N LEU A 597 39.72 76.33 84.42
CA LEU A 597 39.61 76.62 82.99
C LEU A 597 40.22 75.53 82.09
N ARG A 598 41.36 74.95 82.46
CA ARG A 598 42.00 73.88 81.67
C ARG A 598 41.21 72.58 81.71
N MET A 599 40.55 72.26 82.83
CA MET A 599 39.74 71.04 82.93
C MET A 599 38.47 71.17 82.08
N ALA A 600 37.81 72.33 82.09
CA ALA A 600 36.62 72.60 81.30
C ALA A 600 36.88 72.46 79.78
N LEU A 601 37.99 73.03 79.27
CA LEU A 601 38.39 72.91 77.87
C LEU A 601 38.66 71.46 77.42
N VAL A 602 39.20 70.61 78.31
CA VAL A 602 39.42 69.17 78.04
C VAL A 602 38.10 68.39 78.03
N ALA A 603 37.10 68.82 78.82
CA ALA A 603 35.77 68.23 78.80
C ALA A 603 35.00 68.57 77.51
N GLU A 604 35.05 69.82 77.03
CA GLU A 604 34.36 70.24 75.80
C GLU A 604 34.82 69.42 74.58
N GLU A 605 36.14 69.30 74.38
CA GLU A 605 36.74 68.57 73.25
C GLU A 605 36.45 67.04 73.33
N LYS A 606 36.25 66.49 74.53
CA LYS A 606 35.82 65.09 74.70
C LYS A 606 34.35 64.90 74.30
N ASN A 607 33.47 65.80 74.75
CA ASN A 607 32.04 65.75 74.43
C ASN A 607 31.79 65.95 72.93
N LYS A 608 32.56 66.84 72.29
CA LYS A 608 32.52 67.08 70.84
C LYS A 608 32.81 65.80 70.04
N LYS A 609 33.86 65.04 70.39
CA LYS A 609 34.22 63.78 69.71
C LYS A 609 33.15 62.70 69.84
N ALA A 610 32.57 62.54 71.03
CA ALA A 610 31.46 61.61 71.25
C ALA A 610 30.24 61.95 70.35
N MET A 611 29.99 63.24 70.09
CA MET A 611 28.93 63.68 69.19
C MET A 611 29.26 63.44 67.70
N GLU A 612 30.51 63.61 67.29
CA GLU A 612 30.97 63.30 65.92
C GLU A 612 30.87 61.79 65.60
N GLU A 613 31.23 60.92 66.56
CA GLU A 613 31.09 59.46 66.43
C GLU A 613 29.63 59.01 66.29
N LEU A 614 28.72 59.55 67.13
CA LEU A 614 27.29 59.20 67.08
C LEU A 614 26.63 59.64 65.76
N VAL A 615 27.03 60.79 65.21
CA VAL A 615 26.56 61.27 63.89
C VAL A 615 27.04 60.36 62.75
N LEU A 616 28.11 59.59 62.93
CA LEU A 616 28.55 58.59 61.96
C LEU A 616 27.62 57.35 61.99
N ALA A 617 27.38 56.79 63.18
CA ALA A 617 26.49 55.63 63.36
C ALA A 617 25.05 55.90 62.87
N LEU A 618 24.52 57.10 63.12
CA LEU A 618 23.19 57.51 62.62
C LEU A 618 23.09 57.56 61.10
N LYS A 619 24.20 57.75 60.37
CA LYS A 619 24.22 57.70 58.89
C LYS A 619 24.25 56.27 58.37
N GLU A 620 24.94 55.37 59.05
CA GLU A 620 25.07 53.95 58.71
C GLU A 620 23.70 53.24 58.79
N VAL A 621 23.01 53.34 59.92
CA VAL A 621 21.65 52.81 60.12
C VAL A 621 20.66 53.39 59.11
N ASN A 622 20.79 54.68 58.76
CA ASN A 622 19.99 55.31 57.69
C ASN A 622 20.30 54.77 56.28
N GLY A 623 21.51 54.26 56.05
CA GLY A 623 21.88 53.55 54.81
C GLY A 623 21.21 52.19 54.72
N GLU A 624 21.32 51.38 55.79
CA GLU A 624 20.72 50.05 55.88
C GLU A 624 19.18 50.09 55.75
N LEU A 625 18.53 51.05 56.41
CA LEU A 625 17.08 51.26 56.30
C LEU A 625 16.62 51.62 54.88
N ARG A 626 17.48 52.27 54.08
CA ARG A 626 17.18 52.58 52.66
C ARG A 626 17.39 51.36 51.78
N ALA A 627 18.46 50.59 52.01
CA ALA A 627 18.75 49.37 51.26
C ALA A 627 17.65 48.31 51.45
N THR A 628 17.26 48.05 52.71
CA THR A 628 16.18 47.10 53.05
C THR A 628 14.82 47.52 52.47
N ARG A 629 14.45 48.81 52.55
CA ARG A 629 13.23 49.33 51.89
C ARG A 629 13.27 49.18 50.37
N GLN A 630 14.42 49.37 49.72
CA GLN A 630 14.55 49.14 48.28
C GLN A 630 14.44 47.65 47.92
N GLN A 631 14.97 46.75 48.75
CA GLN A 631 14.84 45.30 48.56
C GLN A 631 13.38 44.84 48.70
N LEU A 632 12.66 45.30 49.73
CA LEU A 632 11.24 45.01 49.94
C LEU A 632 10.39 45.42 48.73
N ALA A 633 10.62 46.62 48.19
CA ALA A 633 9.90 47.12 47.01
C ALA A 633 10.13 46.26 45.74
N ARG A 634 11.34 45.70 45.56
CA ARG A 634 11.63 44.77 44.45
C ARG A 634 10.85 43.46 44.63
N SER A 635 10.93 42.85 45.81
CA SER A 635 10.23 41.59 46.10
C SER A 635 8.70 41.71 46.01
N GLN A 636 8.13 42.86 46.36
CA GLN A 636 6.70 43.14 46.15
C GLN A 636 6.34 43.19 44.66
N HIS A 637 7.14 43.87 43.83
CA HIS A 637 6.91 43.94 42.38
C HIS A 637 7.06 42.58 41.69
N GLU A 638 8.04 41.78 42.11
CA GLU A 638 8.25 40.39 41.64
C GLU A 638 7.04 39.50 41.97
N ALA A 639 6.52 39.58 43.20
CA ALA A 639 5.34 38.83 43.64
C ALA A 639 4.06 39.23 42.88
N GLU A 640 3.83 40.53 42.64
CA GLU A 640 2.68 41.00 41.86
C GLU A 640 2.78 40.58 40.38
N THR A 641 3.98 40.62 39.80
CA THR A 641 4.24 40.14 38.44
C THR A 641 3.95 38.63 38.31
N ALA A 642 4.41 37.83 39.27
CA ALA A 642 4.15 36.38 39.30
C ALA A 642 2.64 36.05 39.44
N ARG A 643 1.90 36.85 40.21
CA ARG A 643 0.44 36.71 40.34
C ARG A 643 -0.28 36.97 39.02
N LEU A 644 0.07 38.04 38.30
CA LEU A 644 -0.52 38.36 36.99
C LEU A 644 -0.21 37.28 35.93
N GLU A 645 0.96 36.65 35.98
CA GLU A 645 1.28 35.47 35.17
C GLU A 645 0.41 34.26 35.54
N SER A 646 0.21 33.99 36.83
CA SER A 646 -0.66 32.90 37.31
C SER A 646 -2.10 33.06 36.79
N ASP A 647 -2.69 34.26 36.92
CA ASP A 647 -4.04 34.56 36.43
C ASP A 647 -4.14 34.40 34.90
N ARG A 648 -3.11 34.85 34.16
CA ARG A 648 -2.99 34.66 32.70
C ARG A 648 -2.96 33.17 32.31
N LEU A 649 -2.19 32.37 33.05
CA LEU A 649 -2.09 30.92 32.84
C LEU A 649 -3.40 30.20 33.17
N HIS A 650 -4.12 30.60 34.23
CA HIS A 650 -5.41 30.02 34.59
C HIS A 650 -6.48 30.25 33.51
N VAL A 651 -6.55 31.46 32.92
CA VAL A 651 -7.44 31.75 31.79
C VAL A 651 -7.04 30.94 30.54
N SER A 652 -5.74 30.76 30.30
CA SER A 652 -5.23 29.92 29.21
C SER A 652 -5.60 28.44 29.38
N LEU A 653 -5.50 27.90 30.59
CA LEU A 653 -5.88 26.53 30.94
C LEU A 653 -7.38 26.30 30.72
N LYS A 654 -8.24 27.16 31.26
CA LYS A 654 -9.71 27.06 31.09
C LYS A 654 -10.11 27.01 29.60
N ARG A 655 -9.50 27.88 28.77
CA ARG A 655 -9.70 27.88 27.30
C ARG A 655 -9.22 26.60 26.59
N LYS A 656 -8.31 25.83 27.17
CA LYS A 656 -7.91 24.50 26.67
C LYS A 656 -8.90 23.43 27.12
N ASP A 657 -9.36 23.46 28.36
CA ASP A 657 -10.35 22.50 28.88
C ASP A 657 -11.70 22.64 28.15
N ASP A 658 -12.12 23.86 27.85
CA ASP A 658 -13.33 24.14 27.06
C ASP A 658 -13.20 23.56 25.63
N LYS A 659 -12.01 23.64 25.01
CA LYS A 659 -11.72 23.01 23.71
C LYS A 659 -11.64 21.49 23.78
N LEU A 660 -11.08 20.92 24.86
CA LEU A 660 -11.01 19.47 25.05
C LEU A 660 -12.40 18.86 25.23
N ARG A 661 -13.32 19.54 25.92
CA ARG A 661 -14.73 19.13 26.00
C ARG A 661 -15.40 19.14 24.62
N ALA A 662 -15.32 20.24 23.88
CA ALA A 662 -15.88 20.32 22.53
C ALA A 662 -15.32 19.25 21.55
N LEU A 663 -14.02 18.92 21.64
CA LEU A 663 -13.41 17.84 20.86
C LEU A 663 -13.89 16.45 21.31
N SER A 664 -14.14 16.24 22.61
CA SER A 664 -14.70 14.99 23.13
C SER A 664 -16.13 14.76 22.64
N ASP A 665 -16.94 15.83 22.60
CA ASP A 665 -18.33 15.78 22.14
C ASP A 665 -18.40 15.47 20.63
N GLU A 666 -17.53 16.08 19.82
CA GLU A 666 -17.42 15.79 18.38
C GLU A 666 -16.92 14.36 18.12
N VAL A 667 -15.98 13.85 18.92
CA VAL A 667 -15.55 12.44 18.84
C VAL A 667 -16.68 11.47 19.22
N ALA A 668 -17.56 11.84 20.16
CA ALA A 668 -18.75 11.05 20.46
C ALA A 668 -19.75 11.05 19.29
N ARG A 669 -19.99 12.22 18.67
CA ARG A 669 -20.85 12.38 17.49
C ARG A 669 -20.36 11.53 16.30
N LEU A 670 -19.07 11.63 15.97
CA LEU A 670 -18.46 10.88 14.87
C LEU A 670 -18.45 9.35 15.10
N ARG A 671 -18.53 8.88 16.35
CA ARG A 671 -18.72 7.44 16.65
C ARG A 671 -20.13 6.99 16.32
N ALA A 672 -21.16 7.77 16.67
CA ALA A 672 -22.54 7.46 16.32
C ALA A 672 -22.73 7.43 14.78
N ASP A 673 -22.25 8.47 14.08
CA ASP A 673 -22.27 8.54 12.61
C ASP A 673 -21.62 7.29 11.96
N ALA A 674 -20.54 6.76 12.58
CA ALA A 674 -19.85 5.56 12.12
C ALA A 674 -20.62 4.26 12.44
N GLU A 675 -21.23 4.13 13.62
CA GLU A 675 -22.02 2.95 14.00
C GLU A 675 -23.26 2.78 13.12
N ASP A 676 -23.97 3.87 12.81
CA ASP A 676 -25.08 3.88 11.85
C ASP A 676 -24.60 3.54 10.43
N SER A 677 -23.45 4.08 10.01
CA SER A 677 -22.82 3.73 8.73
C SER A 677 -22.48 2.23 8.63
N PHE A 678 -21.97 1.62 9.72
CA PHE A 678 -21.75 0.19 9.78
C PHE A 678 -23.05 -0.63 9.80
N ALA A 679 -24.12 -0.15 10.43
CA ALA A 679 -25.42 -0.80 10.38
C ALA A 679 -26.00 -0.80 8.95
N ALA A 680 -25.95 0.34 8.26
CA ALA A 680 -26.35 0.46 6.86
C ALA A 680 -25.48 -0.38 5.91
N TRP A 681 -24.19 -0.55 6.21
CA TRP A 681 -23.30 -1.42 5.44
C TRP A 681 -23.62 -2.91 5.63
N ARG A 682 -23.82 -3.38 6.87
CA ARG A 682 -24.27 -4.76 7.16
C ARG A 682 -25.59 -5.11 6.48
N GLY A 683 -26.52 -4.16 6.38
CA GLY A 683 -27.78 -4.36 5.63
C GLY A 683 -27.56 -4.57 4.12
N LYS A 684 -26.60 -3.86 3.52
CA LYS A 684 -26.22 -4.04 2.10
C LYS A 684 -25.47 -5.35 1.88
N GLU A 685 -24.57 -5.71 2.80
CA GLU A 685 -23.85 -6.97 2.82
C GLU A 685 -24.83 -8.16 2.84
N SER A 686 -25.78 -8.19 3.78
CA SER A 686 -26.77 -9.28 3.86
C SER A 686 -27.67 -9.37 2.61
N GLY A 687 -28.02 -8.23 2.01
CA GLY A 687 -28.71 -8.18 0.72
C GLY A 687 -27.89 -8.78 -0.43
N PHE A 688 -26.60 -8.44 -0.50
CA PHE A 688 -25.68 -9.00 -1.50
C PHE A 688 -25.48 -10.51 -1.30
N THR A 689 -25.28 -10.98 -0.07
CA THR A 689 -25.20 -12.42 0.26
C THR A 689 -26.52 -13.17 0.00
N SER A 690 -27.66 -12.48 -0.03
CA SER A 690 -28.94 -13.06 -0.48
C SER A 690 -28.99 -13.21 -2.01
N CYS A 691 -28.62 -12.15 -2.72
CA CYS A 691 -28.53 -12.14 -4.19
C CYS A 691 -27.58 -13.22 -4.73
N MET A 692 -26.37 -13.33 -4.15
CA MET A 692 -25.40 -14.38 -4.48
C MET A 692 -26.01 -15.78 -4.36
N ARG A 693 -26.71 -16.07 -3.25
CA ARG A 693 -27.35 -17.38 -3.03
C ARG A 693 -28.50 -17.66 -4.01
N SER A 694 -29.21 -16.64 -4.51
CA SER A 694 -30.19 -16.80 -5.61
C SER A 694 -29.47 -17.22 -6.90
N THR A 695 -28.44 -16.47 -7.30
CA THR A 695 -27.69 -16.77 -8.53
C THR A 695 -26.94 -18.09 -8.48
N GLU A 696 -26.49 -18.55 -7.31
CA GLU A 696 -25.92 -19.88 -7.12
C GLU A 696 -26.96 -21.00 -7.30
N ALA A 697 -28.20 -20.78 -6.86
CA ALA A 697 -29.31 -21.72 -7.08
C ALA A 697 -29.71 -21.77 -8.57
N GLU A 698 -29.89 -20.61 -9.21
CA GLU A 698 -30.16 -20.49 -10.65
C GLU A 698 -29.06 -21.15 -11.51
N LEU A 699 -27.79 -21.00 -11.11
CA LEU A 699 -26.66 -21.66 -11.75
C LEU A 699 -26.66 -23.18 -11.53
N ALA A 700 -27.07 -23.65 -10.34
CA ALA A 700 -27.23 -25.07 -10.06
C ALA A 700 -28.35 -25.70 -10.91
N ASP A 701 -29.47 -25.00 -11.08
CA ASP A 701 -30.58 -25.43 -11.95
C ASP A 701 -30.19 -25.45 -13.41
N THR A 702 -29.51 -24.42 -13.88
CA THR A 702 -28.94 -24.36 -15.23
C THR A 702 -27.96 -25.50 -15.48
N ARG A 703 -27.15 -25.89 -14.47
CA ARG A 703 -26.26 -27.07 -14.55
C ARG A 703 -27.04 -28.39 -14.58
N ARG A 704 -28.11 -28.53 -13.80
CA ARG A 704 -28.99 -29.72 -13.82
C ARG A 704 -29.66 -29.90 -15.18
N GLU A 705 -30.12 -28.83 -15.81
CA GLU A 705 -30.75 -28.91 -17.13
C GLU A 705 -29.75 -29.19 -18.26
N ASN A 706 -28.56 -28.57 -18.23
CA ASN A 706 -27.50 -28.91 -19.18
C ASN A 706 -27.06 -30.39 -19.06
N ALA A 707 -27.05 -30.98 -17.86
CA ALA A 707 -26.78 -32.41 -17.69
C ALA A 707 -27.86 -33.29 -18.36
N ARG A 708 -29.15 -32.94 -18.24
CA ARG A 708 -30.26 -33.63 -18.94
C ARG A 708 -30.12 -33.54 -20.46
N LEU A 709 -29.81 -32.35 -20.98
CA LEU A 709 -29.62 -32.13 -22.42
C LEU A 709 -28.43 -32.93 -22.96
N LEU A 710 -27.33 -33.03 -22.22
CA LEU A 710 -26.16 -33.84 -22.58
C LEU A 710 -26.48 -35.35 -22.60
N GLU A 711 -27.31 -35.84 -21.67
CA GLU A 711 -27.72 -37.24 -21.64
C GLU A 711 -28.71 -37.58 -22.76
N SER A 712 -29.65 -36.67 -23.06
CA SER A 712 -30.52 -36.75 -24.25
C SER A 712 -29.69 -36.82 -25.54
N GLN A 713 -28.63 -36.01 -25.67
CA GLN A 713 -27.68 -36.10 -26.78
C GLN A 713 -26.81 -37.37 -26.79
N ARG A 714 -26.71 -38.13 -25.69
CA ARG A 714 -26.09 -39.48 -25.72
C ARG A 714 -27.08 -40.49 -26.28
N SER A 715 -28.29 -40.57 -25.72
CA SER A 715 -29.35 -41.46 -26.22
C SER A 715 -29.57 -41.30 -27.73
N GLY A 716 -29.73 -40.06 -28.21
CA GLY A 716 -29.92 -39.80 -29.64
C GLY A 716 -28.72 -40.20 -30.51
N ARG A 717 -27.48 -40.14 -30.00
CA ARG A 717 -26.29 -40.65 -30.72
C ARG A 717 -26.24 -42.17 -30.75
N ASP A 718 -26.66 -42.84 -29.68
CA ASP A 718 -26.73 -44.30 -29.61
C ASP A 718 -27.86 -44.85 -30.51
N GLU A 719 -28.97 -44.13 -30.63
CA GLU A 719 -30.04 -44.45 -31.59
C GLU A 719 -29.60 -44.22 -33.05
N ILE A 720 -28.89 -43.12 -33.33
CA ILE A 720 -28.24 -42.92 -34.64
C ILE A 720 -27.21 -44.02 -34.94
N ALA A 721 -26.49 -44.55 -33.94
CA ALA A 721 -25.59 -45.68 -34.11
C ALA A 721 -26.35 -46.98 -34.44
N LYS A 722 -27.39 -47.32 -33.68
CA LYS A 722 -28.26 -48.49 -33.95
C LYS A 722 -28.87 -48.41 -35.37
N LEU A 723 -29.42 -47.27 -35.76
CA LEU A 723 -29.98 -47.04 -37.10
C LEU A 723 -28.93 -47.21 -38.20
N ARG A 724 -27.70 -46.74 -37.97
CA ARG A 724 -26.58 -46.91 -38.91
C ARG A 724 -26.20 -48.38 -39.08
N ASP A 725 -26.24 -49.19 -38.02
CA ASP A 725 -25.90 -50.61 -38.09
C ASP A 725 -27.03 -51.45 -38.69
N ILE A 726 -28.30 -51.11 -38.45
CA ILE A 726 -29.45 -51.64 -39.20
C ILE A 726 -29.30 -51.34 -40.71
N LEU A 727 -28.94 -50.11 -41.07
CA LEU A 727 -28.73 -49.71 -42.46
C LEU A 727 -27.55 -50.48 -43.11
N LYS A 728 -26.44 -50.69 -42.39
CA LYS A 728 -25.34 -51.55 -42.86
C LYS A 728 -25.83 -52.98 -43.13
N GLN A 729 -26.69 -53.53 -42.28
CA GLN A 729 -27.19 -54.89 -42.48
C GLN A 729 -28.11 -54.97 -43.70
N ALA A 730 -29.08 -54.07 -43.83
CA ALA A 730 -29.96 -53.99 -45.01
C ALA A 730 -29.17 -53.85 -46.33
N VAL A 731 -28.05 -53.12 -46.33
CA VAL A 731 -27.14 -53.03 -47.49
C VAL A 731 -26.43 -54.36 -47.79
N LYS A 732 -26.02 -55.15 -46.79
CA LYS A 732 -25.50 -56.52 -47.02
C LYS A 732 -26.59 -57.43 -47.58
N ASP A 733 -27.78 -57.40 -47.00
CA ASP A 733 -28.89 -58.27 -47.40
C ASP A 733 -29.30 -57.96 -48.85
N THR A 734 -29.34 -56.67 -49.23
CA THR A 734 -29.54 -56.21 -50.61
C THR A 734 -28.45 -56.72 -51.57
N LYS A 735 -27.19 -56.81 -51.11
CA LYS A 735 -26.09 -57.38 -51.91
C LYS A 735 -26.28 -58.89 -52.14
N VAL A 736 -26.66 -59.64 -51.11
CA VAL A 736 -26.95 -61.09 -51.24
C VAL A 736 -28.14 -61.34 -52.19
N VAL A 737 -29.22 -60.55 -52.06
CA VAL A 737 -30.36 -60.61 -52.99
C VAL A 737 -29.96 -60.28 -54.43
N LYS A 738 -29.06 -59.31 -54.63
CA LYS A 738 -28.51 -59.02 -55.96
C LYS A 738 -27.70 -60.20 -56.51
N GLU A 739 -26.84 -60.81 -55.70
CA GLU A 739 -25.98 -61.92 -56.12
C GLU A 739 -26.82 -63.14 -56.55
N ALA A 740 -27.84 -63.52 -55.75
CA ALA A 740 -28.80 -64.56 -56.11
C ALA A 740 -29.64 -64.20 -57.36
N LEU A 741 -29.94 -62.92 -57.61
CA LEU A 741 -30.67 -62.48 -58.80
C LEU A 741 -29.83 -62.60 -60.08
N GLU A 742 -28.52 -62.34 -60.04
CA GLU A 742 -27.64 -62.56 -61.19
C GLU A 742 -27.39 -64.06 -61.44
N GLU A 743 -27.31 -64.88 -60.39
CA GLU A 743 -27.25 -66.35 -60.49
C GLU A 743 -28.50 -66.91 -61.18
N ALA A 744 -29.69 -66.56 -60.70
CA ALA A 744 -30.97 -66.96 -61.31
C ALA A 744 -31.15 -66.42 -62.75
N ARG A 745 -30.51 -65.29 -63.11
CA ARG A 745 -30.45 -64.81 -64.51
C ARG A 745 -29.53 -65.67 -65.37
N GLY A 746 -28.40 -66.13 -64.84
CA GLY A 746 -27.51 -67.08 -65.50
C GLY A 746 -28.22 -68.40 -65.80
N GLU A 747 -28.91 -68.98 -64.80
CA GLU A 747 -29.75 -70.17 -65.00
C GLU A 747 -30.84 -69.96 -66.07
N ASN A 748 -31.54 -68.83 -66.02
CA ASN A 748 -32.55 -68.50 -67.03
C ASN A 748 -31.97 -68.30 -68.44
N ALA A 749 -30.72 -67.87 -68.57
CA ALA A 749 -30.03 -67.81 -69.86
C ALA A 749 -29.71 -69.23 -70.39
N MET A 750 -29.11 -70.08 -69.57
CA MET A 750 -28.82 -71.49 -69.90
C MET A 750 -30.08 -72.27 -70.28
N LEU A 751 -31.19 -72.06 -69.57
CA LEU A 751 -32.49 -72.69 -69.86
C LEU A 751 -33.08 -72.20 -71.18
N ARG A 752 -32.89 -70.93 -71.55
CA ARG A 752 -33.34 -70.37 -72.85
C ARG A 752 -32.51 -70.92 -74.02
N GLU A 753 -31.21 -71.04 -73.86
CA GLU A 753 -30.32 -71.67 -74.84
C GLU A 753 -30.72 -73.14 -75.05
N THR A 754 -30.87 -73.90 -73.95
CA THR A 754 -31.35 -75.29 -73.97
C THR A 754 -32.72 -75.42 -74.64
N LEU A 755 -33.65 -74.49 -74.40
CA LEU A 755 -34.95 -74.47 -75.07
C LEU A 755 -34.83 -74.16 -76.58
N GLY A 756 -33.90 -73.28 -76.98
CA GLY A 756 -33.59 -73.00 -78.38
C GLY A 756 -33.04 -74.22 -79.13
N ASP A 757 -32.14 -74.97 -78.50
CA ASP A 757 -31.63 -76.24 -79.03
C ASP A 757 -32.75 -77.28 -79.18
N LYS A 758 -33.62 -77.41 -78.16
CA LYS A 758 -34.75 -78.35 -78.22
C LYS A 758 -35.79 -77.96 -79.26
N ASP A 759 -36.12 -76.68 -79.42
CA ASP A 759 -37.02 -76.19 -80.47
C ASP A 759 -36.41 -76.38 -81.88
N THR A 760 -35.09 -76.22 -82.00
CA THR A 760 -34.35 -76.51 -83.26
C THR A 760 -34.36 -78.01 -83.58
N ALA A 761 -34.13 -78.87 -82.59
CA ALA A 761 -34.23 -80.32 -82.75
C ALA A 761 -35.68 -80.75 -83.10
N VAL A 762 -36.70 -80.16 -82.47
CA VAL A 762 -38.12 -80.42 -82.78
C VAL A 762 -38.46 -80.00 -84.22
N LYS A 763 -37.94 -78.86 -84.71
CA LYS A 763 -38.09 -78.45 -86.12
C LYS A 763 -37.40 -79.43 -87.07
N CYS A 764 -36.20 -79.88 -86.75
CA CYS A 764 -35.47 -80.88 -87.54
C CYS A 764 -36.25 -82.21 -87.60
N THR A 765 -36.64 -82.79 -86.45
CA THR A 765 -37.43 -84.02 -86.42
C THR A 765 -38.82 -83.86 -87.05
N LYS A 766 -39.40 -82.65 -87.04
CA LYS A 766 -40.64 -82.37 -87.79
C LYS A 766 -40.38 -82.41 -89.30
N GLN A 767 -39.30 -81.82 -89.79
CA GLN A 767 -38.91 -81.89 -91.21
C GLN A 767 -38.60 -83.33 -91.65
N GLU A 768 -37.93 -84.12 -90.80
CA GLU A 768 -37.71 -85.56 -91.03
C GLU A 768 -39.05 -86.30 -91.10
N LEU A 769 -39.97 -86.06 -90.17
CA LEU A 769 -41.30 -86.69 -90.15
C LEU A 769 -42.18 -86.25 -91.34
N GLU A 770 -42.02 -85.01 -91.82
CA GLU A 770 -42.69 -84.47 -93.00
C GLU A 770 -42.12 -85.07 -94.30
N CYS A 771 -40.80 -85.26 -94.38
CA CYS A 771 -40.14 -86.02 -95.44
C CYS A 771 -40.56 -87.51 -95.42
N LEU A 772 -40.58 -88.14 -94.24
CA LEU A 772 -41.07 -89.50 -94.06
C LEU A 772 -42.53 -89.64 -94.49
N ARG A 773 -43.40 -88.67 -94.19
CA ARG A 773 -44.78 -88.64 -94.70
C ARG A 773 -44.88 -88.54 -96.21
N VAL A 774 -43.96 -87.84 -96.89
CA VAL A 774 -43.89 -87.84 -98.36
C VAL A 774 -43.47 -89.23 -98.87
N THR A 775 -42.50 -89.90 -98.22
CA THR A 775 -42.15 -91.29 -98.58
C THR A 775 -43.24 -92.30 -98.23
N GLU A 776 -44.01 -92.08 -97.16
CA GLU A 776 -45.15 -92.88 -96.73
C GLU A 776 -46.34 -92.70 -97.68
N ALA A 777 -46.56 -91.49 -98.20
CA ALA A 777 -47.54 -91.21 -99.24
C ALA A 777 -47.15 -91.90 -100.57
N ALA A 778 -45.91 -91.74 -101.02
CA ALA A 778 -45.40 -92.43 -102.21
C ALA A 778 -45.49 -93.97 -102.07
N ALA A 779 -45.08 -94.51 -100.91
CA ALA A 779 -45.21 -95.94 -100.62
C ALA A 779 -46.67 -96.39 -100.52
N ARG A 780 -47.58 -95.57 -99.97
CA ARG A 780 -49.03 -95.86 -99.99
C ARG A 780 -49.58 -95.87 -101.39
N ASP A 781 -49.13 -95.00 -102.29
CA ASP A 781 -49.62 -94.96 -103.66
C ASP A 781 -49.05 -96.13 -104.48
N SER A 782 -47.79 -96.52 -104.29
CA SER A 782 -47.26 -97.80 -104.81
C SER A 782 -47.99 -99.02 -104.21
N VAL A 783 -48.38 -98.98 -102.93
CA VAL A 783 -49.20 -100.05 -102.31
C VAL A 783 -50.63 -100.04 -102.85
N LYS A 784 -51.23 -98.89 -103.18
CA LYS A 784 -52.52 -98.83 -103.90
C LYS A 784 -52.39 -99.39 -105.31
N GLU A 785 -51.30 -99.11 -106.01
CA GLU A 785 -51.01 -99.63 -107.35
C GLU A 785 -50.88 -101.17 -107.30
N LEU A 786 -50.10 -101.69 -106.35
CA LEU A 786 -50.01 -103.13 -106.07
C LEU A 786 -51.34 -103.74 -105.58
N GLN A 787 -52.15 -103.02 -104.79
CA GLN A 787 -53.49 -103.48 -104.38
C GLN A 787 -54.48 -103.43 -105.54
N SER A 788 -54.33 -102.51 -106.50
CA SER A 788 -55.16 -102.46 -107.71
C SER A 788 -54.88 -103.67 -108.61
N LEU A 789 -53.62 -104.08 -108.69
CA LEU A 789 -53.20 -105.34 -109.31
C LEU A 789 -53.68 -106.57 -108.52
N LEU A 790 -53.62 -106.52 -107.19
CA LEU A 790 -54.00 -107.67 -106.33
C LEU A 790 -55.51 -107.87 -106.21
N VAL A 791 -56.33 -106.82 -106.26
CA VAL A 791 -57.81 -106.91 -106.23
C VAL A 791 -58.38 -107.54 -107.51
N ALA A 792 -57.59 -107.64 -108.59
CA ALA A 792 -57.91 -108.50 -109.73
C ALA A 792 -57.78 -110.01 -109.42
N THR A 793 -57.25 -110.41 -108.25
CA THR A 793 -56.96 -111.80 -107.90
C THR A 793 -57.35 -112.17 -106.47
N SER A 794 -58.20 -113.20 -106.35
CA SER A 794 -58.63 -113.88 -105.11
C SER A 794 -59.59 -113.11 -104.19
N SER A 795 -60.36 -113.88 -103.42
CA SER A 795 -61.63 -113.45 -102.83
C SER A 795 -61.91 -114.09 -101.47
N SER A 796 -62.45 -113.30 -100.53
CA SER A 796 -63.34 -113.77 -99.45
C SER A 796 -62.69 -114.63 -98.31
N PRO A 797 -63.36 -114.85 -97.16
CA PRO A 797 -63.86 -113.83 -96.21
C PRO A 797 -63.65 -114.22 -94.71
N THR A 798 -64.35 -113.54 -93.79
CA THR A 798 -64.65 -113.90 -92.37
C THR A 798 -63.47 -113.89 -91.36
N ALA A 799 -63.52 -113.28 -90.16
CA ALA A 799 -64.52 -113.15 -89.06
C ALA A 799 -64.50 -114.33 -88.06
N ALA A 800 -64.63 -114.18 -86.73
CA ALA A 800 -64.58 -113.00 -85.82
C ALA A 800 -64.49 -113.44 -84.31
N ALA A 801 -64.33 -112.44 -83.40
CA ALA A 801 -64.70 -112.41 -81.97
C ALA A 801 -63.79 -112.99 -80.83
N ALA A 802 -63.67 -112.14 -79.78
CA ALA A 802 -63.56 -112.41 -78.32
C ALA A 802 -62.35 -113.15 -77.67
N GLY A 803 -61.86 -112.65 -76.50
CA GLY A 803 -61.30 -113.52 -75.44
C GLY A 803 -60.11 -113.08 -74.53
N MET A 804 -60.31 -112.16 -73.58
CA MET A 804 -59.71 -112.11 -72.20
C MET A 804 -58.22 -112.45 -71.83
N LYS A 805 -57.56 -111.43 -71.21
CA LYS A 805 -56.93 -111.40 -69.84
C LYS A 805 -55.50 -111.94 -69.50
N LEU A 806 -54.97 -111.34 -68.40
CA LEU A 806 -53.73 -111.54 -67.59
C LEU A 806 -52.40 -111.18 -68.31
N ALA A 807 -51.44 -110.37 -67.79
CA ALA A 807 -50.89 -110.07 -66.44
C ALA A 807 -49.76 -111.05 -66.01
N THR A 808 -48.68 -110.66 -65.29
CA THR A 808 -48.50 -109.62 -64.24
C THR A 808 -47.08 -108.98 -64.22
N SER A 809 -46.81 -108.07 -63.24
CA SER A 809 -45.52 -107.41 -62.88
C SER A 809 -45.09 -106.21 -63.77
N SER A 810 -44.28 -105.22 -63.35
CA SER A 810 -43.94 -104.65 -62.00
C SER A 810 -43.01 -103.42 -62.16
N SER A 811 -42.93 -102.39 -61.30
CA SER A 811 -43.85 -101.82 -60.29
C SER A 811 -43.24 -100.56 -59.63
N SER A 812 -44.06 -99.52 -59.39
CA SER A 812 -43.82 -98.35 -58.49
C SER A 812 -42.71 -97.32 -58.85
N PRO A 813 -42.75 -96.08 -58.27
CA PRO A 813 -43.76 -95.50 -57.36
C PRO A 813 -44.40 -94.14 -57.77
N ILE A 814 -45.67 -93.99 -57.40
CA ILE A 814 -46.33 -92.78 -56.85
C ILE A 814 -46.20 -91.43 -57.60
N ALA A 815 -47.30 -91.04 -58.25
CA ALA A 815 -47.81 -89.66 -58.27
C ALA A 815 -49.35 -89.73 -58.20
N ALA A 816 -50.02 -88.83 -57.48
CA ALA A 816 -51.47 -88.88 -57.26
C ALA A 816 -52.12 -87.50 -57.22
N GLY A 817 -53.35 -87.40 -57.74
CA GLY A 817 -54.19 -86.19 -57.69
C GLY A 817 -55.42 -86.30 -58.59
N ILE A 818 -56.21 -85.20 -58.60
CA ILE A 818 -57.34 -84.89 -59.48
C ILE A 818 -58.75 -85.39 -59.04
N LYS A 819 -59.58 -84.38 -58.66
CA LYS A 819 -61.06 -84.20 -58.80
C LYS A 819 -62.08 -84.55 -57.68
N LEU A 820 -62.82 -83.49 -57.28
CA LEU A 820 -64.30 -83.38 -57.04
C LEU A 820 -64.89 -84.19 -55.85
N GLU A 821 -65.96 -83.80 -55.12
CA GLU A 821 -66.90 -82.63 -55.07
C GLU A 821 -67.65 -82.71 -53.69
N MET A 822 -68.40 -81.75 -53.11
CA MET A 822 -68.86 -80.37 -53.44
C MET A 822 -69.22 -79.62 -52.12
N GLU A 823 -69.43 -78.28 -52.17
CA GLU A 823 -69.95 -77.39 -51.07
C GLU A 823 -69.01 -77.25 -49.83
N ASP A 824 -69.06 -76.21 -48.98
CA ASP A 824 -70.09 -75.19 -48.65
C ASP A 824 -69.45 -73.79 -48.34
N SER A 825 -70.22 -72.73 -48.07
CA SER A 825 -69.73 -71.32 -47.94
C SER A 825 -70.42 -70.48 -46.84
N PRO A 826 -69.74 -69.46 -46.26
CA PRO A 826 -70.03 -68.07 -46.65
C PRO A 826 -68.81 -67.09 -46.57
N SER A 827 -69.07 -65.77 -46.71
CA SER A 827 -68.09 -64.68 -46.99
C SER A 827 -67.87 -63.69 -45.81
N PRO A 828 -67.09 -62.59 -45.97
CA PRO A 828 -67.63 -61.37 -46.59
C PRO A 828 -66.69 -60.51 -47.48
N ASN A 829 -67.29 -59.98 -48.56
CA ASN A 829 -67.12 -58.65 -49.21
C ASN A 829 -65.78 -58.17 -49.82
N VAL A 830 -65.83 -57.93 -51.15
CA VAL A 830 -64.92 -57.07 -51.95
C VAL A 830 -65.74 -56.33 -53.03
N SER A 831 -65.56 -55.01 -53.20
CA SER A 831 -66.09 -54.17 -54.31
C SER A 831 -65.63 -52.70 -54.19
N THR A 832 -65.43 -51.88 -55.23
CA THR A 832 -64.93 -52.09 -56.62
C THR A 832 -64.44 -50.74 -57.24
N GLU A 833 -63.43 -50.81 -58.12
CA GLU A 833 -63.20 -49.93 -59.31
C GLU A 833 -62.71 -48.45 -59.23
N LEU A 834 -62.43 -47.92 -60.43
CA LEU A 834 -61.65 -46.72 -60.88
C LEU A 834 -62.62 -45.60 -61.41
N PRO A 835 -62.25 -44.48 -62.13
CA PRO A 835 -60.96 -44.05 -62.72
C PRO A 835 -60.59 -42.51 -62.70
N GLY A 836 -59.35 -42.19 -63.13
CA GLY A 836 -59.06 -41.28 -64.27
C GLY A 836 -59.12 -39.72 -64.22
N LEU A 837 -57.93 -39.08 -64.30
CA LEU A 837 -57.50 -38.04 -65.28
C LEU A 837 -57.82 -36.50 -65.12
N MET A 838 -56.74 -35.67 -65.14
CA MET A 838 -56.65 -34.21 -65.54
C MET A 838 -57.28 -33.09 -64.65
N LYS A 839 -56.84 -31.79 -64.60
CA LYS A 839 -55.60 -31.03 -65.01
C LYS A 839 -55.60 -29.56 -64.47
N SER A 840 -54.43 -28.94 -64.22
CA SER A 840 -54.08 -27.46 -64.24
C SER A 840 -54.87 -26.45 -63.35
N TYR A 841 -54.28 -25.41 -62.71
CA TYR A 841 -53.59 -24.22 -63.28
C TYR A 841 -52.69 -23.45 -62.24
N SER A 842 -52.16 -22.25 -62.58
CA SER A 842 -51.14 -21.41 -61.88
C SER A 842 -51.59 -19.94 -61.66
N GLU A 843 -50.92 -18.99 -60.98
CA GLU A 843 -49.60 -18.93 -60.29
C GLU A 843 -49.68 -19.03 -58.73
N ALA A 844 -49.26 -18.13 -57.82
CA ALA A 844 -48.83 -16.69 -57.79
C ALA A 844 -47.39 -16.46 -57.25
N ARG A 845 -46.98 -15.20 -56.93
CA ARG A 845 -45.56 -14.77 -56.82
C ARG A 845 -45.25 -13.76 -55.69
N VAL A 846 -43.95 -13.69 -55.29
CA VAL A 846 -43.22 -12.60 -54.55
C VAL A 846 -43.01 -12.77 -53.01
N LYS A 847 -41.86 -12.25 -52.52
CA LYS A 847 -41.32 -12.23 -51.13
C LYS A 847 -41.63 -10.87 -50.42
N PRO A 848 -40.96 -10.44 -49.32
CA PRO A 848 -40.41 -11.08 -48.12
C PRO A 848 -40.97 -10.44 -46.81
N PRO A 849 -40.58 -10.90 -45.59
CA PRO A 849 -40.84 -10.17 -44.35
C PRO A 849 -39.68 -9.22 -43.95
N ALA A 850 -40.00 -7.96 -43.67
CA ALA A 850 -39.17 -7.04 -42.89
C ALA A 850 -40.04 -5.89 -42.32
N GLY A 851 -39.92 -5.59 -41.02
CA GLY A 851 -40.65 -4.49 -40.39
C GLY A 851 -40.71 -4.60 -38.87
N LEU A 852 -40.08 -3.67 -38.15
CA LEU A 852 -40.24 -3.53 -36.70
C LEU A 852 -41.45 -2.65 -36.38
N THR A 853 -42.17 -2.98 -35.29
CA THR A 853 -42.76 -1.95 -34.42
C THR A 853 -42.91 -2.46 -32.98
N LEU A 854 -42.53 -1.61 -32.02
CA LEU A 854 -42.85 -1.74 -30.61
C LEU A 854 -44.29 -1.26 -30.34
N PRO A 855 -44.93 -1.77 -29.28
CA PRO A 855 -45.76 -0.95 -28.40
C PRO A 855 -45.08 -0.75 -27.02
N ARG A 856 -45.39 0.38 -26.38
CA ARG A 856 -44.94 0.75 -25.03
C ARG A 856 -46.07 1.51 -24.34
N ARG A 857 -46.08 1.51 -22.98
CA ARG A 857 -47.15 1.99 -22.06
C ARG A 857 -48.20 0.92 -21.78
N ARG A 858 -48.86 0.88 -20.61
CA ARG A 858 -48.77 1.78 -19.42
C ARG A 858 -49.02 0.95 -18.15
N SER A 859 -48.56 1.46 -17.00
CA SER A 859 -48.84 0.91 -15.67
C SER A 859 -49.02 2.07 -14.71
N ASP A 860 -50.18 2.17 -14.06
CA ASP A 860 -50.49 3.22 -13.09
C ASP A 860 -50.89 2.56 -11.75
N ASN A 861 -50.20 2.97 -10.66
CA ASN A 861 -50.63 3.04 -9.25
C ASN A 861 -51.07 1.77 -8.44
N PHE A 862 -50.31 1.48 -7.35
CA PHE A 862 -50.76 1.30 -5.93
C PHE A 862 -51.75 0.13 -5.57
N GLU A 863 -51.84 -0.47 -4.37
CA GLU A 863 -51.18 -0.34 -3.03
C GLU A 863 -51.45 -1.59 -2.13
N GLY A 864 -50.51 -2.00 -1.25
CA GLY A 864 -50.72 -2.99 -0.14
C GLY A 864 -51.04 -4.46 -0.52
N SER A 865 -51.12 -5.45 0.40
CA SER A 865 -50.57 -5.62 1.77
C SER A 865 -50.48 -7.15 2.11
N VAL A 866 -50.05 -7.51 3.34
CA VAL A 866 -49.64 -8.89 3.77
C VAL A 866 -50.75 -9.64 4.56
N TYR A 867 -50.60 -10.97 4.71
CA TYR A 867 -51.41 -11.95 5.50
C TYR A 867 -52.72 -12.43 4.81
N ASP A 868 -53.25 -13.66 4.98
CA ASP A 868 -53.03 -14.81 5.91
C ASP A 868 -53.39 -16.14 5.15
N ILE A 869 -52.73 -17.31 5.26
CA ILE A 869 -52.52 -18.34 6.34
C ILE A 869 -53.37 -19.64 6.17
N PHE A 870 -52.75 -20.82 6.41
CA PHE A 870 -53.26 -22.22 6.41
C PHE A 870 -53.83 -22.80 5.07
N GLY A 871 -53.82 -24.12 4.81
CA GLY A 871 -53.21 -25.26 5.54
C GLY A 871 -53.71 -26.65 5.05
N SER A 872 -53.06 -27.74 5.49
CA SER A 872 -53.32 -29.17 5.15
C SER A 872 -52.94 -29.62 3.71
N MET A 873 -52.68 -30.90 3.39
CA MET A 873 -52.68 -32.14 4.20
C MET A 873 -51.66 -33.20 3.72
N GLU A 874 -51.56 -34.30 4.47
CA GLU A 874 -50.73 -35.51 4.28
C GLU A 874 -51.23 -36.42 3.11
N ASP A 875 -50.73 -37.63 2.77
CA ASP A 875 -49.68 -38.56 3.26
C ASP A 875 -49.27 -39.49 2.08
N GLN A 876 -48.10 -40.17 2.13
CA GLN A 876 -47.93 -41.57 1.64
C GLN A 876 -46.53 -42.17 1.91
N LYS A 877 -46.44 -43.52 1.89
CA LYS A 877 -45.31 -44.34 2.39
C LYS A 877 -44.89 -45.46 1.43
N GLY A 878 -43.64 -45.90 1.58
CA GLY A 878 -43.14 -47.22 1.15
C GLY A 878 -42.38 -47.23 -0.18
N ASP A 879 -41.26 -47.97 -0.34
CA ASP A 879 -40.43 -48.66 0.67
C ASP A 879 -38.93 -48.46 0.29
N LEU A 880 -37.99 -49.38 0.03
CA LEU A 880 -37.91 -50.86 0.08
C LEU A 880 -36.48 -51.27 0.49
N ARG A 881 -35.89 -52.27 -0.18
CA ARG A 881 -34.55 -52.87 0.04
C ARG A 881 -33.98 -53.17 -1.37
N VAL A 882 -32.72 -53.49 -1.64
CA VAL A 882 -31.71 -54.33 -0.95
C VAL A 882 -30.31 -53.95 -1.47
N PHE A 883 -29.28 -53.90 -0.62
CA PHE A 883 -28.03 -54.69 -0.78
C PHE A 883 -27.07 -54.47 0.41
N SER A 884 -26.28 -55.49 0.75
CA SER A 884 -25.44 -55.50 1.94
C SER A 884 -24.21 -56.39 1.80
N THR A 885 -23.04 -55.84 2.14
CA THR A 885 -21.87 -56.64 2.54
C THR A 885 -20.94 -55.81 3.44
N ILE A 886 -20.52 -56.39 4.56
CA ILE A 886 -19.60 -55.82 5.54
C ILE A 886 -18.71 -56.96 6.06
N PRO A 887 -17.38 -56.77 6.11
CA PRO A 887 -16.55 -57.42 7.12
C PRO A 887 -16.31 -56.48 8.31
N ARG A 888 -16.61 -56.94 9.53
CA ARG A 888 -16.29 -56.21 10.78
C ARG A 888 -14.95 -56.69 11.34
N SER A 889 -14.17 -55.76 11.90
CA SER A 889 -13.41 -56.05 13.11
C SER A 889 -13.33 -54.81 14.01
N LEU A 890 -13.29 -55.03 15.32
CA LEU A 890 -13.23 -54.03 16.40
C LEU A 890 -12.45 -54.64 17.56
N PRO A 891 -11.66 -53.83 18.29
CA PRO A 891 -12.01 -53.55 19.68
C PRO A 891 -11.95 -52.04 19.97
N ALA A 892 -12.97 -51.36 20.50
CA ALA A 892 -13.76 -51.56 21.73
C ALA A 892 -13.24 -50.76 22.95
N ARG A 893 -14.04 -49.76 23.34
CA ARG A 893 -14.11 -49.08 24.66
C ARG A 893 -12.87 -48.32 25.19
N ARG A 894 -13.02 -47.00 25.30
CA ARG A 894 -13.00 -46.30 26.60
C ARG A 894 -14.03 -45.15 26.61
N ARG A 895 -14.60 -44.85 27.79
CA ARG A 895 -15.59 -43.79 28.01
C ARG A 895 -14.94 -42.58 28.69
N LEU A 896 -15.68 -41.46 28.69
CA LEU A 896 -15.39 -40.17 29.31
C LEU A 896 -14.55 -40.22 30.60
N THR A 897 -13.60 -39.28 30.70
CA THR A 897 -13.37 -38.52 31.93
C THR A 897 -13.23 -37.04 31.60
N MET A 898 -14.30 -36.25 31.79
CA MET A 898 -14.10 -34.82 32.05
C MET A 898 -13.41 -34.68 33.40
N ARG A 899 -12.34 -33.89 33.48
CA ARG A 899 -11.87 -33.34 34.76
C ARG A 899 -11.94 -31.82 34.70
N LYS A 900 -12.78 -31.26 35.57
CA LYS A 900 -12.70 -29.85 35.94
C LYS A 900 -11.34 -29.60 36.60
N VAL A 901 -10.58 -28.64 36.10
CA VAL A 901 -9.69 -27.83 36.91
C VAL A 901 -10.15 -26.39 36.68
N GLY A 902 -10.48 -25.68 37.74
CA GLY A 902 -11.01 -24.32 37.63
C GLY A 902 -10.78 -23.50 38.87
N SER A 903 -10.98 -22.18 38.70
CA SER A 903 -10.84 -21.09 39.67
C SER A 903 -9.42 -20.56 39.95
N LEU A 904 -9.40 -19.31 40.45
CA LEU A 904 -8.24 -18.50 40.88
C LEU A 904 -7.36 -17.94 39.74
N PHE A 905 -7.35 -16.64 39.40
CA PHE A 905 -8.15 -15.46 39.79
C PHE A 905 -8.49 -14.68 38.49
N ARG A 906 -9.74 -14.24 38.22
CA ARG A 906 -10.57 -13.21 38.88
C ARG A 906 -10.10 -11.77 38.61
N TRP A 907 -10.52 -11.20 37.48
CA TRP A 907 -10.59 -9.74 37.29
C TRP A 907 -11.48 -9.10 38.36
N LYS A 908 -11.17 -7.85 38.73
CA LYS A 908 -12.08 -6.92 39.40
C LYS A 908 -12.33 -5.73 38.48
N SER A 909 -13.60 -5.41 38.24
CA SER A 909 -13.99 -4.07 37.80
C SER A 909 -13.80 -3.06 38.93
N PHE A 910 -13.67 -1.78 38.57
CA PHE A 910 -14.14 -0.69 39.41
C PHE A 910 -14.99 0.27 38.60
N SER A 911 -15.91 0.95 39.27
CA SER A 911 -16.97 1.75 38.66
C SER A 911 -16.60 3.23 38.58
N ILE A 912 -17.34 3.95 37.74
CA ILE A 912 -17.34 5.40 37.59
C ILE A 912 -17.58 6.10 38.94
N LYS A 913 -16.74 7.10 39.22
CA LYS A 913 -17.09 8.39 39.84
C LYS A 913 -16.15 9.46 39.30
#